data_AF-A0A1S1HQY3-F1
#
_entry.id   AF-A0A1S1HQY3-F1
#
_cell.length_a   1.000
_cell.length_b   1.000
_cell.length_c   1.000
_cell.angle_alpha   90.00
_cell.angle_beta   90.00
_cell.angle_gamma   90.00
#
_symmetry.space_group_name_H-M   'P 1'
#
loop_
_entity.id
_entity.type
_entity.pdbx_description
1 polymer ?
#
loop_
_entity_poly.entity_id
_entity_poly.type
_entity_poly.pdbx_seq_one_letter_code
_entity_poly.pdbx_strand_id
1 'polypeptide(L)'
;MLVCTICICQNQQSSILPSTVVDNSHSQSLINLQNDRINNGQLNEIWQYLLEHHTVLKTLDLLLNNQNLSKNTDKENKRYSALMLEYKKEMEKLFYFNTSESPSDIQGELKGNVFYAQSSIIPAAYHIDDDQHPHLVADRKTLVIFKPHIKIENNGNLELKILNKDDEEIYSAKLAPPSELPRLPNNKSDFIELTPDDFFIPTIFDADINSPDLVNQISKDPSYLNQFLTQNTTINLNIHETSSPFFLSFDSLSKHPNKKIIFNIKNNVDAKIKYNNKLIKMANDRSIVMVSDADGNWHTREDARLSQHYKHALNHYSQNKIPTSFDIKLDTNDKINKFSKNTEYFDDILNKNNLIKISTGDGYWAKNFHFPNEKKYANKKILFSSQASFHSDITYGDNKIRVSTGEEQLLVSDNNGVWSIANNRYKDPTDYSKPDSFDIKIDNNEQIQKISKSTEQLNKIISINDSISISTSDGNWASTFILDTNPKFANKKIYFSSSASYNSDIYYGDKKITIKTNQSKLFVSDKFGFWRTIEDEALISTEEEIQYIENGWSTIIPKSHIKPEIKLSFHYKNKQGSLPTVKVGAPSSLLLHTIDIGMLTPYRDKLRFQDDPELHRQLLQQLPTSRLIVTKYKPVQLNEVVLPNGTRYTQKSADSGGGHSGDMREQIAKDLISDGINLANYGINSSAPNENSYLPTPQITIHNAIGNYNNGVQVHGWSGGSGKATLYESTGNEFSHELGHNFQIGHYHKGFHGGVHAHANHKNSTWGWDADKNIFIPNFEKEKKNELVYLDDRNTTNQPTAHPYKKHTMSKDAMSGGKPYDPSINAFTLYTPATM
;
A
#
# COMPACT_ATOMS: atom_id res chain seq x y z
N MET A 1 7.70 27.49 -21.88
CA MET A 1 7.89 27.91 -23.30
C MET A 1 8.88 27.04 -24.05
N LEU A 2 10.22 27.17 -23.93
CA LEU A 2 11.18 26.34 -24.69
C LEU A 2 10.93 24.82 -24.56
N VAL A 3 10.51 24.38 -23.38
CA VAL A 3 10.16 22.98 -23.07
C VAL A 3 8.90 22.51 -23.82
N CYS A 4 7.89 23.38 -23.97
CA CYS A 4 6.67 23.05 -24.74
C CYS A 4 7.00 22.87 -26.23
N THR A 5 7.92 23.67 -26.77
CA THR A 5 8.45 23.51 -28.14
C THR A 5 9.10 22.14 -28.32
N ILE A 6 9.87 21.68 -27.32
CA ILE A 6 10.57 20.40 -27.35
C ILE A 6 9.58 19.22 -27.28
N CYS A 7 8.57 19.29 -26.40
CA CYS A 7 7.57 18.23 -26.25
C CYS A 7 6.64 18.08 -27.46
N ILE A 8 6.25 19.20 -28.08
CA ILE A 8 5.43 19.22 -29.31
C ILE A 8 6.22 18.63 -30.49
N CYS A 9 7.52 18.94 -30.61
CA CYS A 9 8.39 18.37 -31.63
C CYS A 9 8.72 16.87 -31.41
N GLN A 10 8.47 16.30 -30.23
CA GLN A 10 8.76 14.90 -29.87
C GLN A 10 7.55 13.95 -29.97
N ASN A 11 6.41 14.39 -30.53
CA ASN A 11 5.19 13.58 -30.68
C ASN A 11 4.65 12.96 -29.36
N GLN A 12 4.78 13.67 -28.22
CA GLN A 12 4.21 13.26 -26.93
C GLN A 12 2.89 14.00 -26.61
N GLN A 13 2.02 14.21 -27.60
CA GLN A 13 0.84 15.06 -27.45
C GLN A 13 -0.38 14.38 -26.79
N SER A 14 -0.46 13.04 -26.79
CA SER A 14 -1.62 12.30 -26.27
C SER A 14 -1.77 12.31 -24.75
N SER A 15 -0.84 12.93 -24.01
CA SER A 15 -0.75 12.88 -22.55
C SER A 15 -0.93 14.23 -21.86
N ILE A 16 -1.35 15.28 -22.57
CA ILE A 16 -1.21 16.67 -22.08
C ILE A 16 -2.52 17.48 -22.02
N LEU A 17 -3.54 17.18 -22.83
CA LEU A 17 -4.76 17.99 -22.88
C LEU A 17 -5.96 17.27 -22.22
N PRO A 18 -6.58 17.83 -21.16
CA PRO A 18 -7.84 17.32 -20.63
C PRO A 18 -8.95 17.51 -21.66
N SER A 19 -9.70 16.45 -21.96
CA SER A 19 -10.85 16.46 -22.88
C SER A 19 -12.02 17.35 -22.43
N THR A 20 -11.98 17.89 -21.21
CA THR A 20 -13.08 18.65 -20.59
C THR A 20 -13.04 20.16 -20.84
N VAL A 21 -11.99 20.69 -21.49
CA VAL A 21 -11.85 22.12 -21.82
C VAL A 21 -12.13 22.41 -23.31
N VAL A 22 -12.42 21.36 -24.09
CA VAL A 22 -12.44 21.37 -25.55
C VAL A 22 -13.89 21.31 -26.04
N ASP A 23 -14.67 22.36 -25.77
CA ASP A 23 -16.10 22.43 -26.19
C ASP A 23 -16.35 23.55 -27.20
N ASN A 24 -15.34 23.92 -28.01
CA ASN A 24 -15.47 24.91 -29.07
C ASN A 24 -15.02 24.35 -30.42
N SER A 25 -15.75 24.68 -31.49
CA SER A 25 -15.53 24.16 -32.86
C SER A 25 -14.15 24.44 -33.45
N HIS A 26 -13.36 25.37 -32.89
CA HIS A 26 -11.97 25.61 -33.30
C HIS A 26 -10.97 24.58 -32.77
N SER A 27 -11.22 23.94 -31.61
CA SER A 27 -10.27 23.01 -31.01
C SER A 27 -10.33 21.59 -31.60
N GLN A 28 -11.37 21.25 -32.36
CA GLN A 28 -11.41 20.04 -33.20
C GLN A 28 -10.36 20.06 -34.33
N SER A 29 -9.92 21.23 -34.78
CA SER A 29 -8.86 21.34 -35.81
C SER A 29 -7.47 21.00 -35.28
N LEU A 30 -7.24 21.14 -33.96
CA LEU A 30 -5.97 20.84 -33.28
C LEU A 30 -5.79 19.33 -32.99
N ILE A 31 -6.88 18.56 -32.93
CA ILE A 31 -6.89 17.13 -32.54
C ILE A 31 -6.60 16.19 -33.73
N ASN A 32 -6.73 16.66 -34.98
CA ASN A 32 -6.44 15.85 -36.18
C ASN A 32 -4.93 15.69 -36.51
N LEU A 33 -4.02 16.09 -35.63
CA LEU A 33 -2.57 16.05 -35.84
C LEU A 33 -1.92 14.70 -35.46
N GLN A 34 -2.68 13.60 -35.44
CA GLN A 34 -2.17 12.30 -34.99
C GLN A 34 -1.09 11.67 -35.90
N ASN A 35 -0.78 12.20 -37.08
CA ASN A 35 0.17 11.52 -38.00
C ASN A 35 1.10 12.40 -38.87
N ASP A 36 1.12 13.73 -38.77
CA ASP A 36 1.97 14.57 -39.63
C ASP A 36 2.94 15.47 -38.86
N ARG A 37 4.14 15.66 -39.42
CA ARG A 37 5.16 16.58 -38.89
C ARG A 37 4.59 18.00 -38.80
N ILE A 38 4.49 18.53 -37.59
CA ILE A 38 4.04 19.90 -37.31
C ILE A 38 5.00 20.89 -37.96
N ASN A 39 4.49 21.78 -38.80
CA ASN A 39 5.31 22.81 -39.45
C ASN A 39 5.41 24.10 -38.59
N ASN A 40 6.35 24.99 -38.93
CA ASN A 40 6.61 26.23 -38.18
C ASN A 40 5.39 27.16 -38.10
N GLY A 41 4.46 27.11 -39.06
CA GLY A 41 3.24 27.93 -39.06
C GLY A 41 2.22 27.46 -38.02
N GLN A 42 1.99 26.15 -37.93
CA GLN A 42 1.10 25.53 -36.94
C GLN A 42 1.63 25.69 -35.51
N LEU A 43 2.96 25.62 -35.33
CA LEU A 43 3.61 25.97 -34.06
C LEU A 43 3.24 27.39 -33.65
N ASN A 44 3.30 28.36 -34.57
CA ASN A 44 3.01 29.76 -34.29
C ASN A 44 1.53 30.01 -33.90
N GLU A 45 0.59 29.26 -34.49
CA GLU A 45 -0.83 29.32 -34.10
C GLU A 45 -1.07 28.72 -32.71
N ILE A 46 -0.43 27.60 -32.39
CA ILE A 46 -0.44 27.02 -31.03
C ILE A 46 0.18 28.01 -30.03
N TRP A 47 1.25 28.72 -30.42
CA TRP A 47 1.88 29.76 -29.60
C TRP A 47 0.94 30.92 -29.30
N GLN A 48 0.28 31.46 -30.33
CA GLN A 48 -0.68 32.56 -30.16
C GLN A 48 -1.87 32.11 -29.30
N TYR A 49 -2.40 30.92 -29.54
CA TYR A 49 -3.48 30.36 -28.74
C TYR A 49 -3.11 30.24 -27.25
N LEU A 50 -1.92 29.71 -26.93
CA LEU A 50 -1.43 29.58 -25.55
C LEU A 50 -1.15 30.93 -24.87
N LEU A 51 -0.72 31.94 -25.63
CA LEU A 51 -0.53 33.32 -25.14
C LEU A 51 -1.86 34.02 -24.85
N GLU A 52 -2.87 33.76 -25.68
CA GLU A 52 -4.23 34.31 -25.51
C GLU A 52 -5.02 33.60 -24.39
N HIS A 53 -4.70 32.34 -24.10
CA HIS A 53 -5.42 31.50 -23.11
C HIS A 53 -4.57 31.24 -21.87
N HIS A 54 -4.36 32.29 -21.07
CA HIS A 54 -3.53 32.29 -19.86
C HIS A 54 -3.83 31.16 -18.85
N THR A 55 -5.07 30.69 -18.79
CA THR A 55 -5.52 29.57 -17.94
C THR A 55 -4.95 28.24 -18.42
N VAL A 56 -4.93 28.00 -19.74
CA VAL A 56 -4.39 26.77 -20.35
C VAL A 56 -2.89 26.66 -20.12
N LEU A 57 -2.16 27.79 -20.24
CA LEU A 57 -0.73 27.86 -19.97
C LEU A 57 -0.40 27.47 -18.51
N LYS A 58 -1.15 28.00 -17.55
CA LYS A 58 -0.99 27.67 -16.12
C LYS A 58 -1.27 26.20 -15.83
N THR A 59 -2.32 25.62 -16.43
CA THR A 59 -2.64 24.19 -16.28
C THR A 59 -1.52 23.33 -16.84
N LEU A 60 -0.95 23.69 -17.99
CA LEU A 60 0.15 22.97 -18.62
C LEU A 60 1.43 22.98 -17.77
N ASP A 61 1.83 24.16 -17.26
CA ASP A 61 3.00 24.30 -16.39
C ASP A 61 2.85 23.48 -15.10
N LEU A 62 1.63 23.46 -14.53
CA LEU A 62 1.33 22.67 -13.34
C LEU A 62 1.42 21.16 -13.61
N LEU A 63 0.91 20.68 -14.75
CA LEU A 63 1.02 19.27 -15.16
C LEU A 63 2.48 18.85 -15.37
N LEU A 64 3.28 19.67 -16.05
CA LEU A 64 4.71 19.41 -16.26
C LEU A 64 5.49 19.39 -14.95
N ASN A 65 5.20 20.32 -14.05
CA ASN A 65 5.82 20.35 -12.72
C ASN A 65 5.47 19.09 -11.92
N ASN A 66 4.19 18.70 -11.90
CA ASN A 66 3.74 17.49 -11.20
C ASN A 66 4.40 16.23 -11.76
N GLN A 67 4.56 16.12 -13.08
CA GLN A 67 5.27 15.00 -13.69
C GLN A 67 6.75 14.93 -13.27
N ASN A 68 7.43 16.07 -13.15
CA ASN A 68 8.81 16.11 -12.68
C ASN A 68 8.93 15.75 -11.19
N LEU A 69 8.02 16.27 -10.35
CA LEU A 69 7.92 15.93 -8.93
C LEU A 69 7.64 14.44 -8.72
N SER A 70 6.67 13.89 -9.45
CA SER A 70 6.34 12.46 -9.45
C SER A 70 7.55 11.59 -9.82
N LYS A 71 8.28 11.92 -10.90
CA LYS A 71 9.51 11.20 -11.28
C LYS A 71 10.61 11.26 -10.21
N ASN A 72 10.78 12.41 -9.54
CA ASN A 72 11.75 12.57 -8.48
C ASN A 72 11.35 11.79 -7.23
N THR A 73 10.07 11.86 -6.86
CA THR A 73 9.46 11.09 -5.76
C THR A 73 9.66 9.60 -5.99
N ASP A 74 9.36 9.09 -7.18
CA ASP A 74 9.59 7.69 -7.54
C ASP A 74 11.04 7.27 -7.35
N LYS A 75 11.99 8.10 -7.80
CA LYS A 75 13.43 7.83 -7.66
C LYS A 75 13.86 7.81 -6.20
N GLU A 76 13.42 8.76 -5.38
CA GLU A 76 13.69 8.77 -3.95
C GLU A 76 13.09 7.55 -3.25
N ASN A 77 11.83 7.25 -3.55
CA ASN A 77 11.11 6.13 -2.96
C ASN A 77 11.83 4.83 -3.23
N LYS A 78 12.21 4.56 -4.48
CA LYS A 78 13.01 3.38 -4.84
C LYS A 78 14.30 3.28 -4.04
N ARG A 79 15.04 4.40 -3.90
CA ARG A 79 16.28 4.45 -3.11
C ARG A 79 16.04 4.11 -1.64
N TYR A 80 15.12 4.79 -0.98
CA TYR A 80 14.87 4.59 0.45
C TYR A 80 14.18 3.26 0.75
N SER A 81 13.32 2.78 -0.14
CA SER A 81 12.73 1.46 -0.07
C SER A 81 13.79 0.35 -0.14
N ALA A 82 14.82 0.52 -0.97
CA ALA A 82 15.96 -0.40 -1.02
C ALA A 82 16.81 -0.34 0.27
N LEU A 83 17.11 0.86 0.77
CA LEU A 83 17.84 1.03 2.04
C LEU A 83 17.08 0.47 3.24
N MET A 84 15.76 0.65 3.30
CA MET A 84 14.91 0.10 4.36
C MET A 84 14.95 -1.44 4.34
N LEU A 85 14.91 -2.03 3.15
CA LEU A 85 14.97 -3.49 3.00
C LEU A 85 16.32 -4.05 3.47
N GLU A 86 17.40 -3.37 3.11
CA GLU A 86 18.75 -3.70 3.53
C GLU A 86 18.93 -3.58 5.05
N TYR A 87 18.43 -2.48 5.64
CA TYR A 87 18.41 -2.27 7.08
C TYR A 87 17.65 -3.37 7.81
N LYS A 88 16.44 -3.72 7.35
CA LYS A 88 15.64 -4.81 7.93
C LYS A 88 16.33 -6.16 7.78
N LYS A 89 17.02 -6.41 6.66
CA LYS A 89 17.78 -7.65 6.45
C LYS A 89 18.91 -7.79 7.47
N GLU A 90 19.67 -6.72 7.74
CA GLU A 90 20.73 -6.75 8.76
C GLU A 90 20.21 -6.91 10.19
N MET A 91 19.00 -6.42 10.45
CA MET A 91 18.32 -6.59 11.74
C MET A 91 17.61 -7.96 11.89
N GLU A 92 17.75 -8.87 10.91
CA GLU A 92 17.03 -10.16 10.86
C GLU A 92 15.49 -10.00 10.90
N LYS A 93 15.00 -8.90 10.34
CA LYS A 93 13.58 -8.53 10.26
C LYS A 93 12.98 -8.64 8.87
N LEU A 94 13.72 -9.20 7.90
CA LEU A 94 13.21 -9.46 6.56
C LEU A 94 13.09 -10.98 6.33
N PHE A 95 11.89 -11.43 5.98
CA PHE A 95 11.60 -12.81 5.67
C PHE A 95 11.03 -12.96 4.26
N TYR A 96 11.35 -14.08 3.62
CA TYR A 96 10.83 -14.42 2.30
C TYR A 96 9.92 -15.63 2.40
N PHE A 97 8.71 -15.52 1.84
CA PHE A 97 7.73 -16.60 1.86
C PHE A 97 8.16 -17.79 1.01
N ASN A 98 8.60 -17.50 -0.22
CA ASN A 98 9.15 -18.45 -1.15
C ASN A 98 10.68 -18.45 -1.10
N THR A 99 11.22 -19.44 -0.41
CA THR A 99 12.67 -19.71 -0.33
C THR A 99 13.07 -20.94 -1.16
N SER A 100 12.21 -21.41 -2.07
CA SER A 100 12.50 -22.61 -2.86
C SER A 100 13.73 -22.40 -3.77
N GLU A 101 14.52 -23.46 -3.87
CA GLU A 101 15.63 -23.59 -4.81
C GLU A 101 15.26 -24.71 -5.78
N SER A 102 14.81 -24.32 -6.98
CA SER A 102 14.39 -25.24 -8.03
C SER A 102 15.34 -25.16 -9.23
N PRO A 103 15.41 -26.21 -10.07
CA PRO A 103 16.09 -26.13 -11.36
C PRO A 103 15.58 -24.95 -12.21
N SER A 104 16.39 -24.51 -13.18
CA SER A 104 16.03 -23.37 -14.04
C SER A 104 14.80 -23.70 -14.91
N ASP A 105 13.86 -22.76 -15.00
CA ASP A 105 12.68 -22.87 -15.87
C ASP A 105 13.02 -22.51 -17.32
N ILE A 106 14.10 -21.75 -17.51
CA ILE A 106 14.54 -21.24 -18.80
C ILE A 106 15.75 -22.01 -19.35
N GLN A 107 15.84 -22.05 -20.68
CA GLN A 107 16.92 -22.64 -21.46
C GLN A 107 17.90 -21.57 -21.91
N GLY A 108 19.21 -21.84 -21.91
CA GLY A 108 20.26 -20.86 -22.25
C GLY A 108 21.32 -20.66 -21.16
N GLU A 109 22.19 -19.66 -21.32
CA GLU A 109 23.28 -19.32 -20.40
C GLU A 109 22.80 -18.62 -19.13
N LEU A 110 21.72 -17.85 -19.23
CA LEU A 110 21.04 -17.27 -18.08
C LEU A 110 20.12 -18.35 -17.49
N LYS A 111 20.27 -18.60 -16.18
CA LYS A 111 19.48 -19.56 -15.41
C LYS A 111 18.61 -18.84 -14.40
N GLY A 112 17.39 -19.32 -14.19
CA GLY A 112 16.46 -18.73 -13.24
C GLY A 112 15.07 -19.36 -13.26
N ASN A 113 14.25 -18.98 -12.29
CA ASN A 113 12.86 -19.39 -12.18
C ASN A 113 11.94 -18.24 -12.58
N VAL A 114 10.83 -18.56 -13.24
CA VAL A 114 9.83 -17.62 -13.76
C VAL A 114 8.51 -17.89 -13.05
N PHE A 115 7.89 -16.83 -12.54
CA PHE A 115 6.55 -16.85 -11.99
C PHE A 115 5.73 -15.77 -12.68
N TYR A 116 4.44 -16.03 -12.81
CA TYR A 116 3.46 -15.05 -13.26
C TYR A 116 2.56 -14.65 -12.10
N ALA A 117 1.92 -13.49 -12.18
CA ALA A 117 0.76 -13.20 -11.34
C ALA A 117 -0.38 -12.60 -12.16
N GLN A 118 -1.58 -13.16 -11.98
CA GLN A 118 -2.86 -12.62 -12.45
C GLN A 118 -3.83 -12.54 -11.27
N SER A 119 -4.75 -13.49 -11.10
CA SER A 119 -5.53 -13.60 -9.85
C SER A 119 -4.71 -14.16 -8.70
N SER A 120 -3.73 -15.00 -9.03
CA SER A 120 -2.76 -15.59 -8.11
C SER A 120 -1.40 -15.71 -8.77
N ILE A 121 -0.38 -16.02 -7.97
CA ILE A 121 0.95 -16.33 -8.45
C ILE A 121 0.98 -17.76 -9.01
N ILE A 122 1.52 -17.91 -10.21
CA ILE A 122 1.55 -19.14 -11.00
C ILE A 122 3.02 -19.43 -11.35
N PRO A 123 3.57 -20.60 -10.99
CA PRO A 123 4.90 -20.98 -11.42
C PRO A 123 4.89 -21.31 -12.93
N ALA A 124 5.94 -20.92 -13.66
CA ALA A 124 6.06 -21.26 -15.07
C ALA A 124 6.37 -22.75 -15.31
N ALA A 125 7.04 -23.39 -14.34
CA ALA A 125 7.32 -24.82 -14.32
C ALA A 125 6.93 -25.43 -12.97
N TYR A 126 6.36 -26.63 -13.01
CA TYR A 126 5.94 -27.37 -11.82
C TYR A 126 7.10 -28.21 -11.30
N HIS A 127 7.67 -27.80 -10.15
CA HIS A 127 8.75 -28.52 -9.47
C HIS A 127 8.25 -29.34 -8.27
N ILE A 128 6.94 -29.35 -8.04
CA ILE A 128 6.26 -30.13 -7.00
C ILE A 128 5.29 -31.08 -7.72
N ASP A 129 5.46 -32.39 -7.49
CA ASP A 129 4.64 -33.42 -8.14
C ASP A 129 3.15 -33.27 -7.81
N ASP A 130 2.28 -33.49 -8.80
CA ASP A 130 0.82 -33.29 -8.76
C ASP A 130 0.33 -31.92 -8.23
N ASP A 131 1.18 -30.90 -8.23
CA ASP A 131 0.73 -29.55 -7.89
C ASP A 131 -0.15 -28.98 -9.01
N GLN A 132 -1.20 -28.26 -8.62
CA GLN A 132 -2.19 -27.74 -9.56
C GLN A 132 -2.30 -26.24 -9.38
N HIS A 133 -2.09 -25.53 -10.49
CA HIS A 133 -2.25 -24.09 -10.56
C HIS A 133 -3.07 -23.71 -11.78
N PRO A 134 -3.76 -22.57 -11.74
CA PRO A 134 -4.31 -21.98 -12.96
C PRO A 134 -3.19 -21.67 -13.94
N HIS A 135 -3.55 -21.52 -15.20
CA HIS A 135 -2.68 -21.02 -16.25
C HIS A 135 -3.05 -19.57 -16.57
N LEU A 136 -2.24 -18.87 -17.37
CA LEU A 136 -2.53 -17.48 -17.72
C LEU A 136 -3.84 -17.37 -18.50
N VAL A 137 -4.63 -16.35 -18.20
CA VAL A 137 -5.80 -15.94 -18.98
C VAL A 137 -5.36 -14.91 -20.01
N ALA A 138 -5.74 -15.09 -21.28
CA ALA A 138 -5.46 -14.11 -22.33
C ALA A 138 -6.12 -12.75 -22.04
N ASP A 139 -5.57 -11.69 -22.64
CA ASP A 139 -6.10 -10.33 -22.48
C ASP A 139 -6.23 -9.89 -21.02
N ARG A 140 -5.27 -10.29 -20.18
CA ARG A 140 -5.18 -9.87 -18.79
C ARG A 140 -3.77 -9.40 -18.44
N LYS A 141 -3.71 -8.28 -17.73
CA LYS A 141 -2.46 -7.69 -17.21
C LYS A 141 -1.75 -8.74 -16.36
N THR A 142 -0.45 -8.95 -16.59
CA THR A 142 0.30 -10.04 -15.96
C THR A 142 1.59 -9.51 -15.38
N LEU A 143 1.82 -9.74 -14.09
CA LEU A 143 3.15 -9.55 -13.49
C LEU A 143 4.02 -10.74 -13.89
N VAL A 144 5.24 -10.49 -14.34
CA VAL A 144 6.29 -11.50 -14.47
C VAL A 144 7.30 -11.27 -13.38
N ILE A 145 7.64 -12.33 -12.65
CA ILE A 145 8.71 -12.35 -11.65
C ILE A 145 9.77 -13.33 -12.14
N PHE A 146 11.01 -12.87 -12.27
CA PHE A 146 12.15 -13.69 -12.62
C PHE A 146 13.16 -13.71 -11.46
N LYS A 147 13.43 -14.90 -10.92
CA LYS A 147 14.48 -15.12 -9.91
C LYS A 147 15.73 -15.68 -10.62
N PRO A 148 16.71 -14.84 -10.98
CA PRO A 148 17.97 -15.34 -11.54
C PRO A 148 18.72 -16.18 -10.50
N HIS A 149 19.37 -17.24 -10.96
CA HIS A 149 20.25 -18.07 -10.12
C HIS A 149 21.60 -17.40 -9.84
N ILE A 150 21.92 -16.35 -10.60
CA ILE A 150 23.04 -15.45 -10.31
C ILE A 150 22.54 -14.25 -9.51
N LYS A 151 23.40 -13.74 -8.63
CA LYS A 151 23.14 -12.45 -7.97
C LYS A 151 23.33 -11.33 -8.98
N ILE A 152 22.30 -10.50 -9.13
CA ILE A 152 22.33 -9.27 -9.94
C ILE A 152 22.24 -8.09 -9.00
N GLU A 153 23.13 -7.11 -9.14
CA GLU A 153 23.07 -5.85 -8.38
C GLU A 153 21.78 -5.08 -8.69
N ASN A 154 21.27 -4.30 -7.75
CA ASN A 154 19.99 -3.57 -7.92
C ASN A 154 19.96 -2.61 -9.11
N ASN A 155 21.12 -2.16 -9.61
CA ASN A 155 21.26 -1.32 -10.80
C ASN A 155 21.44 -2.13 -12.11
N GLY A 156 21.35 -3.45 -12.05
CA GLY A 156 21.52 -4.35 -13.18
C GLY A 156 20.46 -4.12 -14.25
N ASN A 157 20.87 -4.10 -15.52
CA ASN A 157 19.97 -3.97 -16.66
C ASN A 157 19.50 -5.37 -17.11
N LEU A 158 18.51 -5.91 -16.41
CA LEU A 158 17.83 -7.14 -16.77
C LEU A 158 16.59 -6.81 -17.62
N GLU A 159 16.44 -7.46 -18.76
CA GLU A 159 15.38 -7.18 -19.74
C GLU A 159 14.58 -8.45 -20.05
N LEU A 160 13.26 -8.28 -20.20
CA LEU A 160 12.32 -9.28 -20.69
C LEU A 160 11.88 -8.88 -22.10
N LYS A 161 11.92 -9.84 -23.02
CA LYS A 161 11.30 -9.76 -24.34
C LYS A 161 10.18 -10.77 -24.46
N ILE A 162 9.09 -10.38 -25.09
CA ILE A 162 7.99 -11.25 -25.48
C ILE A 162 8.07 -11.45 -26.98
N LEU A 163 8.10 -12.72 -27.39
CA LEU A 163 8.12 -13.12 -28.78
C LEU A 163 6.77 -13.74 -29.15
N ASN A 164 6.33 -13.54 -30.38
CA ASN A 164 5.21 -14.30 -30.94
C ASN A 164 5.67 -15.71 -31.36
N LYS A 165 4.76 -16.49 -31.94
CA LYS A 165 5.04 -17.85 -32.42
C LYS A 165 6.15 -17.90 -33.49
N ASP A 166 6.29 -16.82 -34.26
CA ASP A 166 7.23 -16.64 -35.37
C ASP A 166 8.58 -16.04 -34.92
N ASP A 167 8.81 -15.99 -33.59
CA ASP A 167 10.02 -15.44 -32.95
C ASP A 167 10.25 -13.93 -33.15
N GLU A 168 9.20 -13.19 -33.53
CA GLU A 168 9.24 -11.74 -33.64
C GLU A 168 9.01 -11.08 -32.28
N GLU A 169 9.81 -10.06 -31.96
CA GLU A 169 9.65 -9.26 -30.75
C GLU A 169 8.38 -8.40 -30.83
N ILE A 170 7.40 -8.68 -29.98
CA ILE A 170 6.14 -7.93 -29.88
C ILE A 170 6.10 -6.97 -28.70
N TYR A 171 7.01 -7.15 -27.73
CA TYR A 171 7.13 -6.29 -26.55
C TYR A 171 8.47 -6.51 -25.85
N SER A 172 9.05 -5.46 -25.28
CA SER A 172 10.22 -5.53 -24.39
C SER A 172 10.07 -4.60 -23.19
N ALA A 173 10.60 -5.03 -22.05
CA ALA A 173 10.58 -4.25 -20.82
C ALA A 173 11.78 -4.55 -19.94
N LYS A 174 12.30 -3.53 -19.27
CA LYS A 174 13.25 -3.71 -18.17
C LYS A 174 12.52 -4.29 -16.96
N LEU A 175 13.17 -5.22 -16.27
CA LEU A 175 12.67 -5.68 -14.98
C LEU A 175 13.13 -4.74 -13.88
N ALA A 176 12.21 -4.44 -12.98
CA ALA A 176 12.47 -3.75 -11.73
C ALA A 176 13.23 -4.68 -10.77
N PRO A 177 14.14 -4.13 -9.94
CA PRO A 177 14.94 -4.91 -9.00
C PRO A 177 14.09 -5.48 -7.85
N PRO A 178 14.63 -6.43 -7.06
CA PRO A 178 13.91 -7.06 -5.97
C PRO A 178 13.33 -6.10 -4.92
N SER A 179 13.95 -4.92 -4.73
CA SER A 179 13.44 -3.88 -3.82
C SER A 179 12.11 -3.25 -4.26
N GLU A 180 11.76 -3.39 -5.54
CA GLU A 180 10.55 -2.87 -6.18
C GLU A 180 9.50 -3.95 -6.45
N LEU A 181 9.74 -5.19 -6.02
CA LEU A 181 8.74 -6.24 -6.09
C LEU A 181 7.45 -5.80 -5.34
N PRO A 182 6.25 -6.14 -5.86
CA PRO A 182 5.01 -5.82 -5.16
C PRO A 182 5.05 -6.29 -3.70
N ARG A 183 4.50 -5.48 -2.80
CA ARG A 183 4.56 -5.71 -1.35
C ARG A 183 3.22 -6.22 -0.82
N LEU A 184 3.24 -6.70 0.42
CA LEU A 184 2.02 -6.95 1.17
C LEU A 184 1.27 -5.64 1.45
N PRO A 185 -0.06 -5.70 1.65
CA PRO A 185 -0.84 -4.54 2.02
C PRO A 185 -0.35 -4.02 3.38
N ASN A 186 -0.22 -2.70 3.53
CA ASN A 186 0.30 -2.01 4.72
C ASN A 186 1.81 -2.20 5.02
N ASN A 187 2.56 -2.98 4.23
CA ASN A 187 4.04 -3.08 4.33
C ASN A 187 4.78 -2.06 3.43
N LYS A 188 4.04 -1.16 2.78
CA LYS A 188 4.62 -0.12 1.95
C LYS A 188 5.00 1.07 2.83
N SER A 189 6.28 1.19 3.13
CA SER A 189 6.84 2.46 3.58
C SER A 189 6.90 3.37 2.36
N ASP A 190 5.80 4.06 2.08
CA ASP A 190 5.80 5.13 1.10
C ASP A 190 6.60 6.28 1.70
N PHE A 191 7.79 6.49 1.15
CA PHE A 191 8.48 7.73 1.36
C PHE A 191 7.70 8.79 0.58
N ILE A 192 7.45 9.93 1.19
CA ILE A 192 6.68 10.99 0.57
C ILE A 192 7.57 12.20 0.43
N GLU A 193 7.37 12.96 -0.64
CA GLU A 193 8.10 14.21 -0.87
C GLU A 193 7.61 15.31 0.07
N LEU A 194 6.31 15.26 0.43
CA LEU A 194 5.70 16.19 1.36
C LEU A 194 6.47 16.22 2.69
N THR A 195 6.68 17.44 3.16
CA THR A 195 7.27 17.77 4.45
C THR A 195 6.17 18.17 5.43
N PRO A 196 6.44 18.16 6.75
CA PRO A 196 5.48 18.66 7.73
C PRO A 196 5.04 20.11 7.53
N ASP A 197 5.78 20.89 6.74
CA ASP A 197 5.45 22.29 6.41
C ASP A 197 4.36 22.39 5.34
N ASP A 198 4.21 21.40 4.46
CA ASP A 198 3.16 21.40 3.44
C ASP A 198 1.74 21.34 4.07
N PHE A 199 1.66 20.95 5.34
CA PHE A 199 0.42 20.80 6.11
C PHE A 199 0.03 22.05 6.91
N PHE A 200 0.72 23.17 6.75
CA PHE A 200 0.26 24.43 7.35
C PHE A 200 -1.15 24.79 6.85
N ILE A 201 -2.00 25.22 7.78
CA ILE A 201 -3.34 25.73 7.49
C ILE A 201 -3.19 27.12 6.86
N PRO A 202 -3.63 27.32 5.62
CA PRO A 202 -3.57 28.64 4.98
C PRO A 202 -4.59 29.59 5.62
N THR A 203 -4.38 30.90 5.44
CA THR A 203 -5.32 31.92 5.92
C THR A 203 -6.48 32.18 4.96
N ILE A 204 -6.36 31.73 3.71
CA ILE A 204 -7.36 31.87 2.65
C ILE A 204 -7.60 30.48 2.05
N PHE A 205 -8.86 30.15 1.81
CA PHE A 205 -9.29 28.90 1.19
C PHE A 205 -10.00 29.20 -0.13
N ASP A 206 -9.85 28.31 -1.11
CA ASP A 206 -10.61 28.40 -2.36
C ASP A 206 -12.09 28.12 -2.11
N ALA A 207 -12.38 27.24 -1.14
CA ALA A 207 -13.73 26.91 -0.73
C ALA A 207 -13.84 26.69 0.79
N ASP A 208 -14.96 27.14 1.36
CA ASP A 208 -15.34 26.91 2.75
C ASP A 208 -16.72 26.24 2.81
N ILE A 209 -16.75 25.00 3.28
CA ILE A 209 -17.95 24.17 3.37
C ILE A 209 -18.40 24.12 4.83
N ASN A 210 -19.47 24.86 5.12
CA ASN A 210 -20.14 24.93 6.43
C ASN A 210 -21.55 24.35 6.44
N SER A 211 -22.09 23.97 5.28
CA SER A 211 -23.47 23.47 5.17
C SER A 211 -23.56 22.00 5.59
N PRO A 212 -24.36 21.64 6.61
CA PRO A 212 -24.53 20.25 7.02
C PRO A 212 -25.03 19.33 5.90
N ASP A 213 -25.91 19.83 5.02
CA ASP A 213 -26.44 19.05 3.89
C ASP A 213 -25.33 18.69 2.90
N LEU A 214 -24.42 19.63 2.64
CA LEU A 214 -23.29 19.42 1.75
C LEU A 214 -22.28 18.43 2.33
N VAL A 215 -22.00 18.55 3.63
CA VAL A 215 -21.13 17.62 4.36
C VAL A 215 -21.72 16.20 4.33
N ASN A 216 -23.03 16.08 4.54
CA ASN A 216 -23.75 14.80 4.47
C ASN A 216 -23.72 14.20 3.06
N GLN A 217 -23.79 15.03 2.02
CA GLN A 217 -23.68 14.58 0.64
C GLN A 217 -22.26 14.07 0.33
N ILE A 218 -21.22 14.79 0.73
CA ILE A 218 -19.81 14.36 0.62
C ILE A 218 -19.59 13.00 1.29
N SER A 219 -20.21 12.79 2.45
CA SER A 219 -20.07 11.53 3.18
C SER A 219 -20.77 10.34 2.51
N LYS A 220 -21.91 10.58 1.86
CA LYS A 220 -22.72 9.54 1.22
C LYS A 220 -22.27 9.20 -0.20
N ASP A 221 -21.76 10.19 -0.93
CA ASP A 221 -21.43 10.06 -2.35
C ASP A 221 -20.03 10.64 -2.67
N PRO A 222 -19.02 9.78 -2.90
CA PRO A 222 -17.68 10.20 -3.27
C PRO A 222 -17.61 11.03 -4.58
N SER A 223 -18.60 10.92 -5.47
CA SER A 223 -18.63 11.65 -6.74
C SER A 223 -18.69 13.17 -6.52
N TYR A 224 -19.38 13.60 -5.46
CA TYR A 224 -19.53 15.01 -5.11
C TYR A 224 -18.17 15.62 -4.75
N LEU A 225 -17.41 14.95 -3.88
CA LEU A 225 -16.08 15.42 -3.51
C LEU A 225 -15.11 15.37 -4.70
N ASN A 226 -15.19 14.33 -5.55
CA ASN A 226 -14.40 14.24 -6.77
C ASN A 226 -14.60 15.46 -7.67
N GLN A 227 -15.85 15.84 -7.94
CA GLN A 227 -16.17 17.02 -8.74
C GLN A 227 -15.64 18.29 -8.05
N PHE A 228 -15.83 18.40 -6.74
CA PHE A 228 -15.40 19.58 -5.99
C PHE A 228 -13.88 19.79 -6.02
N LEU A 229 -13.11 18.70 -5.98
CA LEU A 229 -11.65 18.72 -6.07
C LEU A 229 -11.12 19.12 -7.46
N THR A 230 -11.92 19.01 -8.51
CA THR A 230 -11.51 19.51 -9.84
C THR A 230 -11.41 21.03 -9.91
N GLN A 231 -12.18 21.74 -9.08
CA GLN A 231 -12.30 23.21 -9.12
C GLN A 231 -11.54 23.91 -7.98
N ASN A 232 -11.28 23.20 -6.88
CA ASN A 232 -10.71 23.78 -5.66
C ASN A 232 -9.38 23.11 -5.31
N THR A 233 -8.40 23.87 -4.81
CA THR A 233 -7.09 23.38 -4.39
C THR A 233 -6.99 23.32 -2.87
N THR A 234 -7.53 24.32 -2.17
CA THR A 234 -7.57 24.41 -0.71
C THR A 234 -9.03 24.49 -0.23
N ILE A 235 -9.43 23.52 0.59
CA ILE A 235 -10.83 23.39 1.05
C ILE A 235 -10.85 23.37 2.57
N ASN A 236 -11.67 24.23 3.16
CA ASN A 236 -12.04 24.20 4.57
C ASN A 236 -13.38 23.45 4.72
N LEU A 237 -13.43 22.38 5.52
CA LEU A 237 -14.62 21.54 5.71
C LEU A 237 -14.99 21.48 7.19
N ASN A 238 -16.14 22.05 7.55
CA ASN A 238 -16.63 22.10 8.93
C ASN A 238 -17.69 21.02 9.16
N ILE A 239 -17.37 20.05 10.00
CA ILE A 239 -18.24 18.90 10.30
C ILE A 239 -18.94 19.16 11.63
N HIS A 240 -20.26 19.32 11.55
CA HIS A 240 -21.14 19.62 12.68
C HIS A 240 -21.74 18.34 13.29
N GLU A 241 -22.29 18.46 14.50
CA GLU A 241 -22.98 17.36 15.22
C GLU A 241 -24.07 16.68 14.37
N THR A 242 -24.79 17.46 13.55
CA THR A 242 -25.85 16.99 12.64
C THR A 242 -25.35 16.14 11.47
N SER A 243 -24.03 16.09 11.26
CA SER A 243 -23.38 15.26 10.24
C SER A 243 -22.77 13.98 10.80
N SER A 244 -23.07 13.64 12.07
CA SER A 244 -22.60 12.43 12.72
C SER A 244 -23.51 11.22 12.42
N PRO A 245 -22.98 10.04 12.07
CA PRO A 245 -21.58 9.75 11.83
C PRO A 245 -21.10 10.25 10.46
N PHE A 246 -19.91 10.85 10.42
CA PHE A 246 -19.28 11.26 9.16
C PHE A 246 -18.28 10.19 8.72
N PHE A 247 -18.39 9.73 7.47
CA PHE A 247 -17.44 8.81 6.84
C PHE A 247 -16.98 9.33 5.48
N LEU A 248 -15.67 9.34 5.24
CA LEU A 248 -15.09 9.64 3.94
C LEU A 248 -13.97 8.65 3.61
N SER A 249 -13.95 8.13 2.38
CA SER A 249 -12.85 7.28 1.90
C SER A 249 -12.17 7.88 0.67
N PHE A 250 -10.96 8.40 0.86
CA PHE A 250 -10.10 8.88 -0.24
C PHE A 250 -9.67 7.76 -1.19
N ASP A 251 -9.64 6.51 -0.71
CA ASP A 251 -9.29 5.34 -1.53
C ASP A 251 -10.28 5.09 -2.68
N SER A 252 -11.49 5.65 -2.59
CA SER A 252 -12.53 5.57 -3.62
C SER A 252 -12.53 6.76 -4.60
N LEU A 253 -11.71 7.78 -4.34
CA LEU A 253 -11.67 9.00 -5.15
C LEU A 253 -10.72 8.86 -6.34
N SER A 254 -10.99 9.65 -7.38
CA SER A 254 -10.04 9.84 -8.48
C SER A 254 -8.77 10.54 -7.94
N LYS A 255 -7.65 10.35 -8.62
CA LYS A 255 -6.39 11.01 -8.25
C LYS A 255 -6.48 12.51 -8.55
N HIS A 256 -6.32 13.33 -7.51
CA HIS A 256 -6.27 14.79 -7.61
C HIS A 256 -4.97 15.28 -6.99
N PRO A 257 -3.96 15.70 -7.77
CA PRO A 257 -2.66 16.07 -7.24
C PRO A 257 -2.66 17.45 -6.56
N ASN A 258 -1.81 17.61 -5.54
CA ASN A 258 -1.53 18.87 -4.83
C ASN A 258 -2.77 19.57 -4.25
N LYS A 259 -3.71 18.80 -3.69
CA LYS A 259 -4.91 19.30 -3.03
C LYS A 259 -4.71 19.33 -1.53
N LYS A 260 -5.41 20.22 -0.83
CA LYS A 260 -5.38 20.36 0.62
C LYS A 260 -6.80 20.48 1.16
N ILE A 261 -7.16 19.63 2.11
CA ILE A 261 -8.44 19.68 2.83
C ILE A 261 -8.17 19.79 4.32
N ILE A 262 -8.85 20.74 4.96
CA ILE A 262 -8.83 20.96 6.40
C ILE A 262 -10.18 20.50 6.92
N PHE A 263 -10.17 19.44 7.73
CA PHE A 263 -11.36 18.95 8.42
C PHE A 263 -11.42 19.56 9.80
N ASN A 264 -12.40 20.42 10.07
CA ASN A 264 -12.69 20.95 11.41
C ASN A 264 -13.87 20.19 12.00
N ILE A 265 -13.60 19.36 13.00
CA ILE A 265 -14.58 18.45 13.59
C ILE A 265 -15.07 19.06 14.90
N LYS A 266 -16.36 19.37 14.99
CA LYS A 266 -16.96 19.93 16.22
C LYS A 266 -17.13 18.86 17.30
N ASN A 267 -17.43 19.31 18.53
CA ASN A 267 -17.71 18.41 19.65
C ASN A 267 -18.81 17.39 19.31
N ASN A 268 -18.77 16.21 19.93
CA ASN A 268 -19.77 15.13 19.78
C ASN A 268 -19.96 14.53 18.37
N VAL A 269 -19.04 14.77 17.43
CA VAL A 269 -19.04 14.12 16.11
C VAL A 269 -18.23 12.82 16.13
N ASP A 270 -18.78 11.71 15.62
CA ASP A 270 -18.02 10.51 15.25
C ASP A 270 -17.61 10.61 13.79
N ALA A 271 -16.34 10.92 13.53
CA ALA A 271 -15.80 11.09 12.19
C ALA A 271 -14.76 10.03 11.85
N LYS A 272 -14.88 9.46 10.65
CA LYS A 272 -14.03 8.39 10.14
C LYS A 272 -13.52 8.74 8.76
N ILE A 273 -12.20 8.86 8.63
CA ILE A 273 -11.54 9.19 7.36
C ILE A 273 -10.62 8.05 6.96
N LYS A 274 -10.90 7.39 5.83
CA LYS A 274 -10.10 6.31 5.26
C LYS A 274 -9.23 6.83 4.11
N TYR A 275 -7.94 6.54 4.14
CA TYR A 275 -6.96 6.94 3.11
C TYR A 275 -5.76 6.00 3.14
N ASN A 276 -5.20 5.64 1.98
CA ASN A 276 -4.09 4.70 1.83
C ASN A 276 -4.30 3.41 2.66
N ASN A 277 -5.53 2.90 2.75
CA ASN A 277 -5.96 1.79 3.62
C ASN A 277 -5.79 2.01 5.14
N LYS A 278 -5.40 3.21 5.57
CA LYS A 278 -5.43 3.65 6.98
C LYS A 278 -6.81 4.23 7.30
N LEU A 279 -7.22 4.14 8.56
CA LEU A 279 -8.46 4.71 9.06
C LEU A 279 -8.16 5.64 10.24
N ILE A 280 -8.48 6.92 10.09
CA ILE A 280 -8.47 7.89 11.18
C ILE A 280 -9.86 7.90 11.80
N LYS A 281 -9.93 7.67 13.10
CA LYS A 281 -11.13 7.85 13.92
C LYS A 281 -10.94 9.08 14.77
N MET A 282 -11.86 10.03 14.67
CA MET A 282 -11.81 11.28 15.41
C MET A 282 -13.11 11.51 16.17
N ALA A 283 -12.96 12.04 17.37
CA ALA A 283 -14.04 12.52 18.21
C ALA A 283 -13.56 13.80 18.92
N ASN A 284 -14.50 14.72 19.15
CA ASN A 284 -14.34 15.96 19.90
C ASN A 284 -13.49 17.04 19.20
N ASP A 285 -13.76 18.31 19.52
CA ASP A 285 -13.27 19.53 18.85
C ASP A 285 -11.80 19.48 18.41
N ARG A 286 -11.57 19.09 17.15
CA ARG A 286 -10.24 18.83 16.58
C ARG A 286 -10.20 19.15 15.09
N SER A 287 -9.02 19.50 14.62
CA SER A 287 -8.78 19.73 13.19
C SER A 287 -7.71 18.78 12.65
N ILE A 288 -7.88 18.31 11.42
CA ILE A 288 -6.85 17.56 10.70
C ILE A 288 -6.68 18.11 9.27
N VAL A 289 -5.43 18.22 8.85
CA VAL A 289 -5.07 18.64 7.49
C VAL A 289 -4.64 17.43 6.70
N MET A 290 -5.24 17.24 5.53
CA MET A 290 -4.85 16.23 4.56
C MET A 290 -4.38 16.89 3.28
N VAL A 291 -3.29 16.38 2.72
CA VAL A 291 -2.67 16.92 1.49
C VAL A 291 -2.44 15.77 0.52
N SER A 292 -2.78 15.95 -0.75
CA SER A 292 -2.43 15.00 -1.79
C SER A 292 -1.09 15.35 -2.46
N ASP A 293 -0.27 14.34 -2.73
CA ASP A 293 1.01 14.48 -3.42
C ASP A 293 0.85 14.69 -4.94
N ALA A 294 1.98 14.74 -5.66
CA ALA A 294 2.00 14.91 -7.12
C ALA A 294 1.32 13.77 -7.90
N ASP A 295 1.15 12.59 -7.27
CA ASP A 295 0.44 11.43 -7.83
C ASP A 295 -1.03 11.38 -7.38
N GLY A 296 -1.46 12.34 -6.55
CA GLY A 296 -2.81 12.42 -6.00
C GLY A 296 -3.10 11.44 -4.87
N ASN A 297 -2.08 10.87 -4.21
CA ASN A 297 -2.26 10.10 -2.98
C ASN A 297 -2.37 11.05 -1.79
N TRP A 298 -3.34 10.81 -0.91
CA TRP A 298 -3.60 11.65 0.26
C TRP A 298 -2.75 11.22 1.45
N HIS A 299 -2.21 12.18 2.17
CA HIS A 299 -1.34 11.97 3.33
C HIS A 299 -1.73 12.91 4.47
N THR A 300 -1.24 12.61 5.66
CA THR A 300 -1.32 13.46 6.85
C THR A 300 0.05 14.05 7.19
N ARG A 301 0.06 15.05 8.07
CA ARG A 301 1.30 15.64 8.59
C ARG A 301 2.19 14.61 9.31
N GLU A 302 1.58 13.61 9.95
CA GLU A 302 2.32 12.53 10.60
C GLU A 302 3.02 11.62 9.58
N ASP A 303 2.38 11.31 8.45
CA ASP A 303 3.01 10.55 7.37
C ASP A 303 4.27 11.26 6.85
N ALA A 304 4.21 12.59 6.65
CA ALA A 304 5.34 13.41 6.22
C ALA A 304 6.47 13.41 7.25
N ARG A 305 6.15 13.56 8.53
CA ARG A 305 7.12 13.54 9.63
C ARG A 305 7.83 12.19 9.72
N LEU A 306 7.07 11.10 9.73
CA LEU A 306 7.61 9.74 9.77
C LEU A 306 8.50 9.49 8.55
N SER A 307 8.05 9.90 7.36
CA SER A 307 8.85 9.79 6.15
C SER A 307 10.19 10.52 6.27
N GLN A 308 10.19 11.78 6.69
CA GLN A 308 11.40 12.57 6.83
C GLN A 308 12.35 11.99 7.89
N HIS A 309 11.79 11.43 8.96
CA HIS A 309 12.57 10.74 9.97
C HIS A 309 13.23 9.47 9.41
N TYR A 310 12.46 8.60 8.75
CA TYR A 310 13.00 7.40 8.12
C TYR A 310 14.08 7.74 7.11
N LYS A 311 13.86 8.76 6.26
CA LYS A 311 14.87 9.24 5.30
C LYS A 311 16.17 9.62 6.00
N HIS A 312 16.10 10.39 7.08
CA HIS A 312 17.29 10.80 7.83
C HIS A 312 18.03 9.62 8.48
N ALA A 313 17.29 8.73 9.13
CA ALA A 313 17.87 7.57 9.81
C ALA A 313 18.45 6.55 8.81
N LEU A 314 17.81 6.33 7.67
CA LEU A 314 18.33 5.49 6.57
C LEU A 314 19.54 6.12 5.87
N ASN A 315 19.59 7.44 5.73
CA ASN A 315 20.78 8.12 5.24
C ASN A 315 21.95 7.95 6.21
N HIS A 316 21.72 8.13 7.51
CA HIS A 316 22.73 7.87 8.54
C HIS A 316 23.21 6.42 8.47
N TYR A 317 22.29 5.46 8.38
CA TYR A 317 22.62 4.05 8.20
C TYR A 317 23.48 3.82 6.94
N SER A 318 23.04 4.31 5.78
CA SER A 318 23.76 4.17 4.51
C SER A 318 25.14 4.82 4.54
N GLN A 319 25.28 5.99 5.18
CA GLN A 319 26.56 6.67 5.37
C GLN A 319 27.52 5.86 6.25
N ASN A 320 27.03 5.28 7.34
CA ASN A 320 27.87 4.54 8.28
C ASN A 320 28.11 3.06 7.91
N LYS A 321 27.41 2.54 6.90
CA LYS A 321 27.60 1.17 6.42
C LYS A 321 28.95 0.96 5.73
N ILE A 322 29.61 -0.16 6.05
CA ILE A 322 30.83 -0.64 5.38
C ILE A 322 30.52 -1.02 3.93
N PRO A 323 31.19 -0.42 2.94
CA PRO A 323 31.02 -0.78 1.53
C PRO A 323 31.42 -2.23 1.24
N THR A 324 30.68 -2.89 0.35
CA THR A 324 31.02 -4.25 -0.14
C THR A 324 32.08 -4.23 -1.25
N SER A 325 32.35 -3.08 -1.84
CA SER A 325 33.39 -2.85 -2.86
C SER A 325 34.06 -1.49 -2.64
N PHE A 326 35.28 -1.34 -3.13
CA PHE A 326 36.08 -0.12 -2.99
C PHE A 326 36.64 0.29 -4.35
N ASP A 327 36.66 1.59 -4.61
CA ASP A 327 37.19 2.17 -5.86
C ASP A 327 38.69 1.91 -5.97
N ILE A 328 39.37 1.97 -4.82
CA ILE A 328 40.79 1.67 -4.71
C ILE A 328 41.13 0.96 -3.41
N LYS A 329 42.12 0.06 -3.50
CA LYS A 329 42.74 -0.59 -2.36
C LYS A 329 44.22 -0.19 -2.26
N LEU A 330 44.61 0.28 -1.09
CA LEU A 330 45.98 0.62 -0.70
C LEU A 330 46.53 -0.48 0.19
N ASP A 331 47.20 -1.46 -0.42
CA ASP A 331 47.64 -2.72 0.21
C ASP A 331 49.08 -3.10 -0.13
N THR A 332 49.87 -2.14 -0.60
CA THR A 332 51.32 -2.30 -0.84
C THR A 332 52.10 -1.25 -0.06
N ASN A 333 53.33 -1.58 0.33
CA ASN A 333 54.17 -0.69 1.15
C ASN A 333 54.33 0.70 0.53
N ASP A 334 54.55 0.78 -0.77
CA ASP A 334 54.74 2.04 -1.50
C ASP A 334 53.48 2.90 -1.48
N LYS A 335 52.32 2.32 -1.81
CA LYS A 335 51.03 3.03 -1.78
C LYS A 335 50.70 3.55 -0.38
N ILE A 336 50.91 2.73 0.66
CA ILE A 336 50.58 3.07 2.05
C ILE A 336 51.51 4.16 2.58
N ASN A 337 52.81 4.06 2.34
CA ASN A 337 53.76 5.08 2.76
C ASN A 337 53.57 6.40 2.00
N LYS A 338 53.26 6.36 0.69
CA LYS A 338 52.92 7.56 -0.07
C LYS A 338 51.64 8.21 0.46
N PHE A 339 50.58 7.44 0.66
CA PHE A 339 49.31 7.94 1.18
C PHE A 339 49.42 8.55 2.58
N SER A 340 50.24 7.97 3.45
CA SER A 340 50.42 8.48 4.82
C SER A 340 51.31 9.72 4.93
N LYS A 341 52.24 9.94 3.98
CA LYS A 341 53.28 11.00 4.10
C LYS A 341 53.18 12.11 3.06
N ASN A 342 52.53 11.87 1.92
CA ASN A 342 52.47 12.83 0.82
C ASN A 342 51.04 13.38 0.66
N THR A 343 50.87 14.66 1.00
CA THR A 343 49.58 15.37 0.93
C THR A 343 49.02 15.46 -0.49
N GLU A 344 49.84 15.67 -1.51
CA GLU A 344 49.37 15.72 -2.91
C GLU A 344 48.84 14.36 -3.36
N TYR A 345 49.51 13.28 -2.97
CA TYR A 345 49.04 11.92 -3.28
C TYR A 345 47.76 11.57 -2.50
N PHE A 346 47.66 11.98 -1.24
CA PHE A 346 46.43 11.86 -0.46
C PHE A 346 45.25 12.58 -1.16
N ASP A 347 45.46 13.84 -1.55
CA ASP A 347 44.47 14.64 -2.28
C ASP A 347 44.06 13.99 -3.60
N ASP A 348 45.03 13.50 -4.39
CA ASP A 348 44.77 12.84 -5.67
C ASP A 348 43.89 11.59 -5.50
N ILE A 349 44.19 10.76 -4.49
CA ILE A 349 43.40 9.57 -4.20
C ILE A 349 41.97 9.95 -3.78
N LEU A 350 41.80 10.91 -2.86
CA LEU A 350 40.47 11.31 -2.39
C LEU A 350 39.67 12.06 -3.46
N ASN A 351 40.32 12.76 -4.39
CA ASN A 351 39.63 13.42 -5.50
C ASN A 351 39.11 12.42 -6.54
N LYS A 352 39.84 11.32 -6.78
CA LYS A 352 39.48 10.30 -7.78
C LYS A 352 38.57 9.19 -7.24
N ASN A 353 38.55 8.99 -5.93
CA ASN A 353 37.89 7.86 -5.30
C ASN A 353 36.94 8.33 -4.18
N ASN A 354 35.81 7.67 -4.03
CA ASN A 354 34.85 7.89 -2.95
C ASN A 354 34.98 6.82 -1.86
N LEU A 355 35.31 5.59 -2.25
CA LEU A 355 35.40 4.41 -1.39
C LEU A 355 36.84 3.87 -1.43
N ILE A 356 37.58 4.06 -0.34
CA ILE A 356 38.99 3.69 -0.25
C ILE A 356 39.16 2.62 0.82
N LYS A 357 39.91 1.55 0.51
CA LYS A 357 40.34 0.56 1.52
C LYS A 357 41.84 0.68 1.76
N ILE A 358 42.24 0.82 3.01
CA ILE A 358 43.63 0.81 3.45
C ILE A 358 43.85 -0.47 4.23
N SER A 359 44.80 -1.30 3.78
CA SER A 359 45.12 -2.57 4.43
C SER A 359 46.60 -2.60 4.80
N THR A 360 46.90 -2.46 6.08
CA THR A 360 48.27 -2.54 6.60
C THR A 360 48.60 -3.97 7.03
N GLY A 361 49.87 -4.36 6.88
CA GLY A 361 50.37 -5.68 7.27
C GLY A 361 51.88 -5.64 7.47
N ASP A 362 52.44 -6.75 7.96
CA ASP A 362 53.89 -6.87 8.14
C ASP A 362 54.60 -6.75 6.79
N GLY A 363 55.49 -5.77 6.67
CA GLY A 363 56.16 -5.40 5.41
C GLY A 363 55.45 -4.32 4.56
N TYR A 364 54.22 -3.90 4.92
CA TYR A 364 53.49 -2.82 4.24
C TYR A 364 52.64 -2.02 5.24
N TRP A 365 53.29 -1.12 5.98
CA TRP A 365 52.72 -0.41 7.12
C TRP A 365 53.23 1.04 7.22
N ALA A 366 52.44 1.91 7.85
CA ALA A 366 52.86 3.25 8.26
C ALA A 366 52.29 3.59 9.64
N LYS A 367 53.05 4.35 10.45
CA LYS A 367 52.67 4.65 11.83
C LYS A 367 51.51 5.64 11.96
N ASN A 368 51.54 6.72 11.18
CA ASN A 368 50.65 7.86 11.36
C ASN A 368 49.89 8.12 10.06
N PHE A 369 48.58 8.28 10.17
CA PHE A 369 47.71 8.74 9.08
C PHE A 369 47.01 10.02 9.52
N HIS A 370 46.89 10.99 8.60
CA HIS A 370 46.25 12.27 8.87
C HIS A 370 45.15 12.57 7.85
N PHE A 371 43.93 12.76 8.33
CA PHE A 371 42.73 13.02 7.55
C PHE A 371 42.15 14.39 7.90
N PRO A 372 42.56 15.46 7.20
CA PRO A 372 42.10 16.81 7.50
C PRO A 372 40.64 17.03 7.09
N ASN A 373 39.94 17.93 7.80
CA ASN A 373 38.57 18.33 7.47
C ASN A 373 38.59 19.39 6.37
N GLU A 374 38.14 19.03 5.16
CA GLU A 374 38.01 19.97 4.05
C GLU A 374 36.82 19.62 3.17
N LYS A 375 36.10 20.64 2.68
CA LYS A 375 34.91 20.47 1.83
C LYS A 375 35.16 19.63 0.57
N LYS A 376 36.39 19.62 0.05
CA LYS A 376 36.78 18.79 -1.12
C LYS A 376 36.74 17.28 -0.82
N TYR A 377 36.81 16.88 0.45
CA TYR A 377 36.66 15.49 0.89
C TYR A 377 35.24 15.16 1.32
N ALA A 378 34.21 15.92 0.92
CA ALA A 378 32.83 15.62 1.28
C ALA A 378 32.37 14.24 0.79
N ASN A 379 31.59 13.54 1.62
CA ASN A 379 30.94 12.26 1.29
C ASN A 379 31.89 11.12 0.89
N LYS A 380 33.06 11.04 1.52
CA LYS A 380 34.09 10.01 1.31
C LYS A 380 34.04 8.96 2.42
N LYS A 381 34.46 7.73 2.09
CA LYS A 381 34.60 6.62 3.05
C LYS A 381 35.98 5.97 2.95
N ILE A 382 36.62 5.76 4.09
CA ILE A 382 37.89 5.04 4.21
C ILE A 382 37.71 3.87 5.18
N LEU A 383 37.78 2.63 4.68
CA LEU A 383 37.90 1.46 5.54
C LEU A 383 39.38 1.19 5.81
N PHE A 384 39.80 1.39 7.05
CA PHE A 384 41.15 1.07 7.51
C PHE A 384 41.14 -0.29 8.20
N SER A 385 41.93 -1.25 7.71
CA SER A 385 42.07 -2.59 8.29
C SER A 385 43.55 -2.88 8.57
N SER A 386 43.89 -3.39 9.76
CA SER A 386 45.27 -3.69 10.12
C SER A 386 45.48 -5.16 10.45
N GLN A 387 46.45 -5.78 9.80
CA GLN A 387 47.02 -7.09 10.14
C GLN A 387 48.52 -6.97 10.51
N ALA A 388 49.02 -5.75 10.65
CA ALA A 388 50.41 -5.51 11.03
C ALA A 388 50.60 -5.74 12.53
N SER A 389 51.79 -6.22 12.91
CA SER A 389 52.22 -6.41 14.30
C SER A 389 52.37 -5.07 15.06
N PHE A 390 52.48 -3.94 14.35
CA PHE A 390 52.51 -2.59 14.92
C PHE A 390 51.18 -1.85 14.71
N HIS A 391 50.72 -1.13 15.73
CA HIS A 391 49.53 -0.29 15.64
C HIS A 391 49.72 0.90 14.69
N SER A 392 48.64 1.37 14.07
CA SER A 392 48.61 2.65 13.33
C SER A 392 47.82 3.68 14.12
N ASP A 393 48.30 4.91 14.17
CA ASP A 393 47.62 6.04 14.76
C ASP A 393 46.95 6.87 13.64
N ILE A 394 45.65 7.11 13.74
CA ILE A 394 44.89 7.89 12.76
C ILE A 394 44.40 9.17 13.42
N THR A 395 44.77 10.31 12.87
CA THR A 395 44.28 11.64 13.26
C THR A 395 43.23 12.10 12.25
N TYR A 396 42.05 12.47 12.72
CA TYR A 396 40.95 12.97 11.89
C TYR A 396 40.28 14.16 12.58
N GLY A 397 40.28 15.33 11.93
CA GLY A 397 39.98 16.60 12.61
C GLY A 397 40.83 16.78 13.87
N ASP A 398 40.19 17.11 15.00
CA ASP A 398 40.83 17.26 16.31
C ASP A 398 40.93 15.94 17.10
N ASN A 399 40.48 14.82 16.52
CA ASN A 399 40.44 13.52 17.17
C ASN A 399 41.60 12.63 16.74
N LYS A 400 41.95 11.68 17.61
CA LYS A 400 42.96 10.65 17.33
C LYS A 400 42.47 9.29 17.81
N ILE A 401 42.64 8.27 16.98
CA ILE A 401 42.38 6.87 17.32
C ILE A 401 43.61 6.02 17.04
N ARG A 402 43.63 4.83 17.63
CA ARG A 402 44.62 3.79 17.38
C ARG A 402 43.93 2.58 16.78
N VAL A 403 44.51 2.02 15.72
CA VAL A 403 44.06 0.78 15.08
C VAL A 403 45.15 -0.27 15.22
N SER A 404 44.84 -1.35 15.92
CA SER A 404 45.74 -2.46 16.28
C SER A 404 45.55 -3.66 15.36
N THR A 405 46.37 -4.69 15.52
CA THR A 405 46.30 -5.93 14.74
C THR A 405 44.92 -6.59 14.88
N GLY A 406 44.30 -6.96 13.76
CA GLY A 406 42.97 -7.56 13.70
C GLY A 406 41.82 -6.55 13.70
N GLU A 407 42.09 -5.25 13.88
CA GLU A 407 41.05 -4.22 13.94
C GLU A 407 40.72 -3.64 12.54
N GLU A 408 39.44 -3.29 12.38
CA GLU A 408 38.94 -2.54 11.24
C GLU A 408 38.20 -1.29 11.73
N GLN A 409 38.41 -0.19 11.03
CA GLN A 409 37.79 1.08 11.33
C GLN A 409 37.31 1.77 10.05
N LEU A 410 36.00 2.04 9.99
CA LEU A 410 35.42 2.86 8.94
C LEU A 410 35.41 4.32 9.36
N LEU A 411 36.01 5.17 8.53
CA LEU A 411 35.93 6.62 8.62
C LEU A 411 35.02 7.16 7.52
N VAL A 412 34.18 8.11 7.87
CA VAL A 412 33.19 8.72 6.98
C VAL A 412 33.26 10.24 7.08
N SER A 413 33.13 10.93 5.96
CA SER A 413 33.06 12.40 5.94
C SER A 413 31.66 12.89 5.57
N ASP A 414 31.20 13.95 6.23
CA ASP A 414 29.90 14.58 5.96
C ASP A 414 29.92 15.45 4.68
N ASN A 415 28.83 16.17 4.42
CA ASN A 415 28.71 17.08 3.27
C ASN A 415 29.69 18.28 3.32
N ASN A 416 30.28 18.55 4.47
CA ASN A 416 31.29 19.60 4.66
C ASN A 416 32.71 19.02 4.69
N GLY A 417 32.86 17.70 4.51
CA GLY A 417 34.14 17.01 4.55
C GLY A 417 34.71 16.87 5.96
N VAL A 418 33.87 16.94 6.99
CA VAL A 418 34.26 16.70 8.38
C VAL A 418 34.27 15.20 8.63
N TRP A 419 35.43 14.66 9.03
CA TRP A 419 35.61 13.23 9.28
C TRP A 419 35.09 12.81 10.66
N SER A 420 34.49 11.63 10.68
CA SER A 420 34.05 10.94 11.90
C SER A 420 34.23 9.43 11.76
N ILE A 421 34.13 8.76 12.89
CA ILE A 421 34.13 7.30 12.96
C ILE A 421 32.71 6.80 12.74
N ALA A 422 32.56 5.84 11.83
CA ALA A 422 31.25 5.31 11.51
C ALA A 422 30.59 4.68 12.74
N ASN A 423 29.34 5.07 13.01
CA ASN A 423 28.51 4.48 14.04
C ASN A 423 27.22 3.95 13.42
N ASN A 424 27.00 2.64 13.50
CA ASN A 424 25.84 2.00 12.90
C ASN A 424 24.53 2.25 13.68
N ARG A 425 24.60 2.81 14.89
CA ARG A 425 23.40 3.16 15.67
C ARG A 425 23.07 4.62 15.50
N TYR A 426 22.00 4.89 14.75
CA TYR A 426 21.37 6.21 14.75
C TYR A 426 20.80 6.50 16.14
N LYS A 427 21.10 7.67 16.69
CA LYS A 427 20.45 8.22 17.88
C LYS A 427 19.66 9.45 17.47
N ASP A 428 18.40 9.51 17.90
CA ASP A 428 17.58 10.71 17.76
C ASP A 428 18.29 11.88 18.49
N PRO A 429 18.55 13.01 17.82
CA PRO A 429 19.19 14.16 18.45
C PRO A 429 18.31 14.86 19.50
N THR A 430 17.05 14.44 19.66
CA THR A 430 16.11 15.01 20.63
C THR A 430 16.62 14.86 22.07
N ASP A 431 16.64 15.96 22.81
CA ASP A 431 17.09 16.00 24.20
C ASP A 431 15.96 15.61 25.17
N TYR A 432 16.04 14.38 25.70
CA TYR A 432 15.13 13.85 26.71
C TYR A 432 15.57 14.11 28.15
N SER A 433 16.56 14.98 28.38
CA SER A 433 16.90 15.40 29.72
C SER A 433 15.78 16.24 30.34
N LYS A 434 15.47 15.95 31.61
CA LYS A 434 14.53 16.75 32.39
C LYS A 434 15.16 18.11 32.69
N PRO A 435 14.45 19.24 32.44
CA PRO A 435 14.93 20.56 32.83
C PRO A 435 15.17 20.68 34.35
N ASP A 436 16.20 21.44 34.73
CA ASP A 436 16.48 21.76 36.14
C ASP A 436 15.40 22.70 36.74
N SER A 437 14.81 23.56 35.91
CA SER A 437 13.69 24.44 36.24
C SER A 437 12.65 24.45 35.11
N PHE A 438 11.41 24.84 35.44
CA PHE A 438 10.31 24.96 34.49
C PHE A 438 9.86 26.42 34.40
N ASP A 439 9.56 26.90 33.18
CA ASP A 439 9.07 28.27 32.95
C ASP A 439 7.74 28.52 33.66
N ILE A 440 6.91 27.48 33.72
CA ILE A 440 5.63 27.51 34.44
C ILE A 440 5.35 26.17 35.13
N LYS A 441 4.73 26.28 36.32
CA LYS A 441 4.20 25.15 37.07
C LYS A 441 2.68 25.29 37.22
N ILE A 442 1.97 24.22 36.89
CA ILE A 442 0.51 24.10 36.98
C ILE A 442 0.19 22.99 37.98
N ASP A 443 -0.22 23.36 39.18
CA ASP A 443 -0.45 22.44 40.30
C ASP A 443 -1.72 22.72 41.12
N ASN A 444 -2.54 23.69 40.68
CA ASN A 444 -3.84 24.01 41.27
C ASN A 444 -5.01 23.56 40.40
N ASN A 445 -6.14 23.28 41.05
CA ASN A 445 -7.31 22.70 40.41
C ASN A 445 -7.90 23.59 39.32
N GLU A 446 -7.96 24.91 39.50
CA GLU A 446 -8.54 25.83 38.50
C GLU A 446 -7.80 25.72 37.17
N GLN A 447 -6.48 25.84 37.20
CA GLN A 447 -5.66 25.74 35.99
C GLN A 447 -5.68 24.33 35.39
N ILE A 448 -5.62 23.28 36.23
CA ILE A 448 -5.69 21.88 35.78
C ILE A 448 -7.01 21.59 35.05
N GLN A 449 -8.14 22.01 35.62
CA GLN A 449 -9.45 21.84 35.00
C GLN A 449 -9.53 22.62 33.68
N LYS A 450 -8.95 23.82 33.63
CA LYS A 450 -8.96 24.68 32.44
C LYS A 450 -8.20 24.04 31.27
N ILE A 451 -7.02 23.49 31.50
CA ILE A 451 -6.20 22.85 30.45
C ILE A 451 -6.70 21.45 30.08
N SER A 452 -7.35 20.74 31.02
CA SER A 452 -7.91 19.41 30.76
C SER A 452 -9.17 19.47 29.91
N LYS A 453 -10.04 20.47 30.15
CA LYS A 453 -11.32 20.63 29.43
C LYS A 453 -11.18 21.32 28.08
N SER A 454 -10.09 22.04 27.84
CA SER A 454 -9.89 22.81 26.61
C SER A 454 -8.46 22.68 26.09
N THR A 455 -8.32 21.94 24.99
CA THR A 455 -7.03 21.79 24.31
C THR A 455 -6.49 23.13 23.80
N GLU A 456 -7.38 24.04 23.38
CA GLU A 456 -6.98 25.41 22.98
C GLU A 456 -6.26 26.16 24.11
N GLN A 457 -6.73 26.01 25.36
CA GLN A 457 -6.09 26.64 26.51
C GLN A 457 -4.71 26.04 26.81
N LEU A 458 -4.59 24.72 26.75
CA LEU A 458 -3.29 24.06 26.91
C LEU A 458 -2.32 24.48 25.80
N ASN A 459 -2.78 24.54 24.55
CA ASN A 459 -2.00 24.96 23.39
C ASN A 459 -1.47 26.41 23.53
N LYS A 460 -2.27 27.33 24.08
CA LYS A 460 -1.83 28.71 24.39
C LYS A 460 -0.69 28.72 25.39
N ILE A 461 -0.78 27.95 26.47
CA ILE A 461 0.27 27.85 27.49
C ILE A 461 1.54 27.25 26.88
N ILE A 462 1.42 26.17 26.12
CA ILE A 462 2.55 25.55 25.44
C ILE A 462 3.24 26.55 24.49
N SER A 463 2.48 27.33 23.72
CA SER A 463 3.07 28.23 22.71
C SER A 463 4.03 29.30 23.28
N ILE A 464 3.88 29.68 24.54
CA ILE A 464 4.65 30.76 25.18
C ILE A 464 5.66 30.29 26.24
N ASN A 465 5.69 28.99 26.57
CA ASN A 465 6.62 28.41 27.54
C ASN A 465 7.42 27.28 26.88
N ASP A 466 8.72 27.17 27.14
CA ASP A 466 9.57 26.10 26.59
C ASP A 466 9.57 24.85 27.49
N SER A 467 9.32 25.04 28.79
CA SER A 467 9.26 23.98 29.78
C SER A 467 8.08 24.17 30.74
N ILE A 468 7.22 23.15 30.86
CA ILE A 468 5.99 23.18 31.67
C ILE A 468 6.00 22.01 32.65
N SER A 469 5.72 22.26 33.92
CA SER A 469 5.43 21.20 34.91
C SER A 469 3.94 21.16 35.20
N ILE A 470 3.30 20.01 35.02
CA ILE A 470 1.89 19.77 35.39
C ILE A 470 1.87 18.73 36.51
N SER A 471 1.37 19.11 37.68
CA SER A 471 1.35 18.27 38.87
C SER A 471 -0.07 18.04 39.37
N THR A 472 -0.56 16.80 39.31
CA THR A 472 -1.88 16.43 39.85
C THR A 472 -1.77 15.93 41.28
N SER A 473 -2.72 16.31 42.14
CA SER A 473 -2.84 15.86 43.53
C SER A 473 -4.32 15.69 43.92
N ASP A 474 -4.60 15.06 45.06
CA ASP A 474 -5.99 14.99 45.54
C ASP A 474 -6.55 16.41 45.77
N GLY A 475 -7.68 16.71 45.10
CA GLY A 475 -8.26 18.06 45.05
C GLY A 475 -7.75 18.94 43.91
N ASN A 476 -6.64 18.61 43.25
CA ASN A 476 -6.10 19.28 42.06
C ASN A 476 -5.82 18.26 40.96
N TRP A 477 -6.88 17.70 40.36
CA TRP A 477 -6.77 16.54 39.48
C TRP A 477 -7.71 16.63 38.28
N ALA A 478 -7.29 16.05 37.16
CA ALA A 478 -8.15 15.77 36.01
C ALA A 478 -7.86 14.38 35.44
N SER A 479 -8.89 13.74 34.91
CA SER A 479 -8.80 12.38 34.36
C SER A 479 -8.04 12.32 33.04
N THR A 480 -7.98 13.43 32.29
CA THR A 480 -7.50 13.39 30.90
C THR A 480 -6.82 14.70 30.51
N PHE A 481 -5.68 14.56 29.83
CA PHE A 481 -4.98 15.65 29.15
C PHE A 481 -4.73 15.26 27.69
N ILE A 482 -4.80 16.21 26.78
CA ILE A 482 -4.60 15.99 25.34
C ILE A 482 -3.48 16.92 24.88
N LEU A 483 -2.40 16.34 24.36
CA LEU A 483 -1.28 17.09 23.78
C LEU A 483 -1.43 17.13 22.26
N ASP A 484 -1.86 18.28 21.74
CA ASP A 484 -1.95 18.48 20.30
C ASP A 484 -0.57 18.59 19.66
N THR A 485 -0.50 18.16 18.41
CA THR A 485 0.66 18.39 17.56
C THR A 485 0.58 19.79 16.95
N ASN A 486 1.61 20.61 17.16
CA ASN A 486 1.68 21.94 16.56
C ASN A 486 3.14 22.31 16.24
N PRO A 487 3.46 22.81 15.03
CA PRO A 487 4.81 23.25 14.69
C PRO A 487 5.41 24.26 15.68
N LYS A 488 4.58 25.12 16.30
CA LYS A 488 5.02 26.07 17.33
C LYS A 488 5.49 25.42 18.63
N PHE A 489 5.27 24.11 18.78
CA PHE A 489 5.68 23.36 19.96
C PHE A 489 7.06 22.74 19.84
N ALA A 490 7.74 22.94 18.71
CA ALA A 490 9.05 22.35 18.47
C ALA A 490 10.02 22.54 19.66
N ASN A 491 10.63 21.43 20.10
CA ASN A 491 11.59 21.33 21.21
C ASN A 491 11.05 21.68 22.60
N LYS A 492 9.74 21.90 22.77
CA LYS A 492 9.15 22.17 24.08
C LYS A 492 9.05 20.91 24.94
N LYS A 493 9.04 21.09 26.26
CA LYS A 493 9.04 20.01 27.24
C LYS A 493 7.86 20.15 28.21
N ILE A 494 7.13 19.06 28.44
CA ILE A 494 6.08 19.00 29.45
C ILE A 494 6.36 17.83 30.39
N TYR A 495 6.50 18.13 31.67
CA TYR A 495 6.69 17.15 32.72
C TYR A 495 5.39 16.96 33.50
N PHE A 496 4.78 15.79 33.37
CA PHE A 496 3.65 15.39 34.19
C PHE A 496 4.13 14.64 35.43
N SER A 497 3.52 14.92 36.56
CA SER A 497 3.74 14.20 37.82
C SER A 497 2.43 14.06 38.58
N SER A 498 2.21 12.94 39.26
CA SER A 498 1.00 12.76 40.07
C SER A 498 1.31 12.29 41.48
N SER A 499 0.72 12.95 42.48
CA SER A 499 0.53 12.43 43.84
C SER A 499 -0.94 12.11 44.14
N ALA A 500 -1.84 12.24 43.14
CA ALA A 500 -3.25 11.95 43.29
C ALA A 500 -3.53 10.45 43.44
N SER A 501 -4.60 10.11 44.16
CA SER A 501 -5.14 8.76 44.29
C SER A 501 -5.80 8.24 43.01
N TYR A 502 -6.15 9.14 42.09
CA TYR A 502 -6.74 8.83 40.78
C TYR A 502 -5.72 8.92 39.64
N ASN A 503 -5.87 8.07 38.63
CA ASN A 503 -5.00 8.03 37.45
C ASN A 503 -5.36 9.14 36.45
N SER A 504 -4.36 9.75 35.81
CA SER A 504 -4.57 10.69 34.70
C SER A 504 -4.09 10.08 33.38
N ASP A 505 -4.94 10.09 32.37
CA ASP A 505 -4.59 9.65 31.01
C ASP A 505 -4.10 10.85 30.17
N ILE A 506 -2.94 10.70 29.55
CA ILE A 506 -2.34 11.69 28.66
C ILE A 506 -2.39 11.12 27.24
N TYR A 507 -3.15 11.76 26.38
CA TYR A 507 -3.25 11.43 24.96
C TYR A 507 -2.30 12.32 24.17
N TYR A 508 -1.49 11.72 23.30
CA TYR A 508 -0.53 12.42 22.47
C TYR A 508 -0.33 11.63 21.18
N GLY A 509 -0.50 12.27 20.01
CA GLY A 509 -0.60 11.57 18.74
C GLY A 509 -1.72 10.52 18.76
N ASP A 510 -1.40 9.28 18.41
CA ASP A 510 -2.26 8.09 18.49
C ASP A 510 -2.07 7.28 19.78
N LYS A 511 -1.23 7.75 20.71
CA LYS A 511 -0.85 7.05 21.94
C LYS A 511 -1.57 7.59 23.17
N LYS A 512 -1.58 6.74 24.21
CA LYS A 512 -2.04 7.09 25.55
C LYS A 512 -1.03 6.60 26.58
N ILE A 513 -0.65 7.47 27.52
CA ILE A 513 0.08 7.07 28.73
C ILE A 513 -0.78 7.40 29.95
N THR A 514 -0.91 6.44 30.86
CA THR A 514 -1.58 6.64 32.14
C THR A 514 -0.56 6.95 33.23
N ILE A 515 -0.66 8.11 33.87
CA ILE A 515 0.16 8.50 35.02
C ILE A 515 -0.57 8.11 36.30
N LYS A 516 0.02 7.18 37.07
CA LYS A 516 -0.50 6.72 38.37
C LYS A 516 0.13 7.52 39.53
N THR A 517 -0.35 7.26 40.74
CA THR A 517 0.21 7.84 41.98
C THR A 517 1.72 7.62 42.07
N ASN A 518 2.46 8.67 42.42
CA ASN A 518 3.92 8.73 42.50
C ASN A 518 4.67 8.43 41.19
N GLN A 519 3.99 8.54 40.05
CA GLN A 519 4.63 8.45 38.73
C GLN A 519 4.82 9.83 38.12
N SER A 520 5.76 9.89 37.18
CA SER A 520 5.99 11.07 36.37
C SER A 520 6.43 10.68 34.98
N LYS A 521 6.27 11.62 34.04
CA LYS A 521 6.66 11.43 32.66
C LYS A 521 7.05 12.75 32.01
N LEU A 522 8.18 12.74 31.32
CA LEU A 522 8.60 13.84 30.46
C LEU A 522 8.14 13.57 29.03
N PHE A 523 7.44 14.55 28.46
CA PHE A 523 7.11 14.63 27.06
C PHE A 523 7.98 15.70 26.42
N VAL A 524 8.63 15.37 25.32
CA VAL A 524 9.44 16.29 24.53
C VAL A 524 8.83 16.38 23.15
N SER A 525 8.61 17.59 22.68
CA SER A 525 8.16 17.84 21.31
C SER A 525 9.36 17.80 20.38
N ASP A 526 9.31 16.99 19.33
CA ASP A 526 10.37 16.95 18.32
C ASP A 526 10.42 18.28 17.53
N LYS A 527 11.42 18.44 16.66
CA LYS A 527 11.57 19.66 15.85
C LYS A 527 10.37 19.97 14.93
N PHE A 528 9.43 19.05 14.76
CA PHE A 528 8.21 19.20 13.96
C PHE A 528 6.97 19.46 14.81
N GLY A 529 7.11 19.50 16.15
CA GLY A 529 6.02 19.76 17.07
C GLY A 529 5.25 18.54 17.53
N PHE A 530 5.81 17.33 17.38
CA PHE A 530 5.18 16.07 17.78
C PHE A 530 5.71 15.59 19.12
N TRP A 531 4.79 15.30 20.03
CA TRP A 531 5.12 14.87 21.39
C TRP A 531 5.60 13.43 21.45
N ARG A 532 6.70 13.22 22.18
CA ARG A 532 7.33 11.91 22.38
C ARG A 532 7.87 11.73 23.79
N THR A 533 8.15 10.50 24.14
CA THR A 533 8.83 10.09 25.37
C THR A 533 10.09 9.28 25.04
N ILE A 534 11.01 9.14 26.00
CA ILE A 534 12.28 8.43 25.77
C ILE A 534 12.07 6.93 25.47
N GLU A 535 10.95 6.37 25.91
CA GLU A 535 10.55 4.97 25.71
C GLU A 535 9.74 4.76 24.44
N ASP A 536 9.42 5.83 23.69
CA ASP A 536 8.85 5.65 22.36
C ASP A 536 9.84 4.92 21.46
N GLU A 537 9.34 3.95 20.69
CA GLU A 537 10.15 3.10 19.82
C GLU A 537 11.15 3.89 18.95
N ALA A 538 12.26 3.24 18.63
CA ALA A 538 13.20 3.74 17.64
C ALA A 538 12.45 4.08 16.35
N LEU A 539 12.74 5.25 15.80
CA LEU A 539 11.89 5.80 14.75
C LEU A 539 11.97 5.06 13.44
N ILE A 540 12.94 4.15 13.22
CA ILE A 540 12.86 3.17 12.12
C ILE A 540 12.05 1.98 12.64
N SER A 541 10.92 1.68 11.99
CA SER A 541 10.12 0.49 12.32
C SER A 541 11.00 -0.75 12.18
N THR A 542 11.15 -1.48 13.28
CA THR A 542 11.83 -2.78 13.33
C THR A 542 10.85 -3.94 13.19
N GLU A 543 9.63 -3.65 12.72
CA GLU A 543 8.65 -4.68 12.43
C GLU A 543 9.15 -5.61 11.34
N GLU A 544 8.81 -6.88 11.52
CA GLU A 544 9.13 -7.94 10.57
C GLU A 544 8.42 -7.68 9.25
N GLU A 545 9.17 -7.63 8.15
CA GLU A 545 8.63 -7.56 6.80
C GLU A 545 8.68 -8.94 6.15
N ILE A 546 7.56 -9.33 5.53
CA ILE A 546 7.48 -10.54 4.72
C ILE A 546 7.36 -10.11 3.25
N GLN A 547 8.26 -10.61 2.41
CA GLN A 547 8.21 -10.49 0.96
C GLN A 547 7.92 -11.84 0.31
N TYR A 548 7.41 -11.82 -0.92
CA TYR A 548 7.08 -13.06 -1.61
C TYR A 548 8.31 -13.92 -1.88
N ILE A 549 9.37 -13.37 -2.51
CA ILE A 549 10.54 -14.14 -2.94
C ILE A 549 11.83 -13.31 -2.87
N GLU A 550 12.95 -13.95 -2.50
CA GLU A 550 14.27 -13.30 -2.55
C GLU A 550 14.78 -13.21 -4.00
N ASN A 551 15.45 -12.09 -4.33
CA ASN A 551 16.06 -11.85 -5.63
C ASN A 551 15.07 -11.90 -6.82
N GLY A 552 13.77 -11.66 -6.57
CA GLY A 552 12.76 -11.63 -7.62
C GLY A 552 12.74 -10.30 -8.37
N TRP A 553 13.24 -10.27 -9.59
CA TRP A 553 13.09 -9.14 -10.51
C TRP A 553 11.71 -9.18 -11.13
N SER A 554 11.07 -8.04 -11.39
CA SER A 554 9.70 -8.08 -11.90
C SER A 554 9.35 -7.01 -12.92
N THR A 555 8.39 -7.29 -13.79
CA THR A 555 7.80 -6.31 -14.71
C THR A 555 6.35 -6.65 -14.99
N ILE A 556 5.56 -5.65 -15.36
CA ILE A 556 4.15 -5.83 -15.70
C ILE A 556 4.01 -5.83 -17.21
N ILE A 557 3.42 -6.89 -17.75
CA ILE A 557 3.07 -7.00 -19.16
C ILE A 557 1.64 -6.47 -19.37
N PRO A 558 1.44 -5.53 -20.31
CA PRO A 558 0.11 -5.09 -20.70
C PRO A 558 -0.74 -6.23 -21.27
N LYS A 559 -2.04 -6.21 -20.97
CA LYS A 559 -2.97 -7.28 -21.34
C LYS A 559 -2.98 -7.64 -22.82
N SER A 560 -2.76 -6.68 -23.72
CA SER A 560 -2.74 -6.86 -25.18
C SER A 560 -1.66 -7.83 -25.67
N HIS A 561 -0.58 -8.00 -24.91
CA HIS A 561 0.55 -8.87 -25.27
C HIS A 561 0.46 -10.26 -24.63
N ILE A 562 -0.53 -10.51 -23.77
CA ILE A 562 -0.78 -11.83 -23.18
C ILE A 562 -1.75 -12.58 -24.08
N LYS A 563 -1.17 -13.37 -25.00
CA LYS A 563 -1.87 -14.16 -26.00
C LYS A 563 -1.35 -15.60 -25.99
N PRO A 564 -2.14 -16.57 -26.49
CA PRO A 564 -1.61 -17.91 -26.78
C PRO A 564 -0.33 -17.85 -27.62
N GLU A 565 0.53 -18.85 -27.43
CA GLU A 565 1.76 -19.06 -28.23
C GLU A 565 2.87 -18.01 -28.06
N ILE A 566 2.79 -17.15 -27.05
CA ILE A 566 3.91 -16.26 -26.70
C ILE A 566 5.09 -17.04 -26.09
N LYS A 567 6.29 -16.52 -26.29
CA LYS A 567 7.54 -16.97 -25.66
C LYS A 567 8.16 -15.83 -24.87
N LEU A 568 8.91 -16.14 -23.82
CA LEU A 568 9.63 -15.13 -23.02
C LEU A 568 11.13 -15.32 -23.17
N SER A 569 11.87 -14.22 -23.31
CA SER A 569 13.33 -14.23 -23.34
C SER A 569 13.92 -13.20 -22.41
N PHE A 570 14.75 -13.65 -21.48
CA PHE A 570 15.42 -12.84 -20.48
C PHE A 570 16.86 -12.57 -20.88
N HIS A 571 17.30 -11.32 -20.73
CA HIS A 571 18.62 -10.86 -21.16
C HIS A 571 19.33 -10.10 -20.04
N TYR A 572 20.57 -10.49 -19.74
CA TYR A 572 21.43 -9.78 -18.81
C TYR A 572 22.88 -9.80 -19.30
N LYS A 573 23.42 -8.61 -19.60
CA LYS A 573 24.74 -8.45 -20.23
C LYS A 573 24.79 -9.28 -21.54
N ASN A 574 25.72 -10.23 -21.64
CA ASN A 574 25.88 -11.13 -22.77
C ASN A 574 25.15 -12.48 -22.59
N LYS A 575 24.43 -12.69 -21.48
CA LYS A 575 23.71 -13.93 -21.20
C LYS A 575 22.23 -13.80 -21.57
N GLN A 576 21.70 -14.86 -22.16
CA GLN A 576 20.29 -14.98 -22.51
C GLN A 576 19.73 -16.29 -21.95
N GLY A 577 18.44 -16.29 -21.62
CA GLY A 577 17.69 -17.52 -21.47
C GLY A 577 16.21 -17.36 -21.83
N SER A 578 15.66 -18.39 -22.46
CA SER A 578 14.32 -18.39 -23.05
C SER A 578 13.39 -19.41 -22.37
N LEU A 579 12.15 -19.01 -22.18
CA LEU A 579 11.03 -19.88 -21.88
C LEU A 579 10.21 -20.09 -23.16
N PRO A 580 10.35 -21.23 -23.85
CA PRO A 580 9.84 -21.42 -25.20
C PRO A 580 8.32 -21.68 -25.26
N THR A 581 7.68 -21.97 -24.13
CA THR A 581 6.24 -22.26 -24.08
C THR A 581 5.64 -21.62 -22.84
N VAL A 582 4.64 -20.76 -23.06
CA VAL A 582 3.82 -20.18 -22.01
C VAL A 582 2.38 -20.63 -22.21
N LYS A 583 1.79 -21.30 -21.21
CA LYS A 583 0.40 -21.74 -21.29
C LYS A 583 -0.55 -20.57 -21.03
N VAL A 584 -1.21 -20.10 -22.08
CA VAL A 584 -2.22 -19.04 -22.03
C VAL A 584 -3.55 -19.58 -22.55
N GLY A 585 -4.61 -19.47 -21.75
CA GLY A 585 -5.97 -19.89 -22.02
C GLY A 585 -6.80 -18.80 -22.70
N ALA A 586 -8.10 -19.03 -22.82
CA ALA A 586 -9.04 -18.11 -23.46
C ALA A 586 -9.24 -16.82 -22.65
N PRO A 587 -9.61 -15.69 -23.29
CA PRO A 587 -10.00 -14.46 -22.59
C PRO A 587 -11.43 -14.60 -22.04
N SER A 588 -11.57 -15.35 -20.94
CA SER A 588 -12.87 -15.63 -20.31
C SER A 588 -13.59 -14.37 -19.84
N SER A 589 -14.92 -14.42 -19.82
CA SER A 589 -15.79 -13.36 -19.31
C SER A 589 -16.77 -13.95 -18.29
N LEU A 590 -17.11 -13.20 -17.24
CA LEU A 590 -18.15 -13.56 -16.26
C LEU A 590 -19.22 -12.46 -16.23
N LEU A 591 -20.49 -12.85 -16.36
CA LEU A 591 -21.64 -11.93 -16.29
C LEU A 591 -22.39 -12.14 -14.98
N LEU A 592 -22.54 -11.07 -14.19
CA LEU A 592 -23.26 -11.09 -12.93
C LEU A 592 -24.47 -10.14 -12.99
N HIS A 593 -25.67 -10.64 -12.76
CA HIS A 593 -26.84 -9.82 -12.49
C HIS A 593 -27.02 -9.64 -11.00
N THR A 594 -27.54 -8.48 -10.59
CA THR A 594 -27.79 -8.16 -9.18
C THR A 594 -29.22 -7.65 -9.02
N ILE A 595 -29.95 -8.17 -8.03
CA ILE A 595 -31.31 -7.73 -7.70
C ILE A 595 -31.61 -7.94 -6.20
N ASP A 596 -32.30 -6.98 -5.57
CA ASP A 596 -32.81 -7.12 -4.19
C ASP A 596 -34.34 -7.35 -4.21
N ILE A 597 -34.81 -8.37 -3.51
CA ILE A 597 -36.16 -8.93 -3.64
C ILE A 597 -36.86 -8.93 -2.27
N GLY A 598 -37.96 -8.21 -2.16
CA GLY A 598 -38.89 -8.28 -1.03
C GLY A 598 -40.18 -8.99 -1.42
N MET A 599 -40.52 -10.08 -0.73
CA MET A 599 -41.68 -10.93 -1.02
C MET A 599 -42.72 -10.82 0.10
N LEU A 600 -43.80 -10.07 -0.11
CA LEU A 600 -44.79 -9.71 0.91
C LEU A 600 -44.18 -8.88 2.06
N THR A 601 -43.09 -8.17 1.77
CA THR A 601 -42.31 -7.31 2.65
C THR A 601 -41.47 -6.36 1.79
N PRO A 602 -41.04 -5.18 2.29
CA PRO A 602 -39.98 -4.42 1.64
C PRO A 602 -38.70 -5.26 1.46
N TYR A 603 -37.92 -4.95 0.42
CA TYR A 603 -36.59 -5.53 0.20
C TYR A 603 -35.59 -5.04 1.27
N ARG A 604 -34.44 -5.71 1.40
CA ARG A 604 -33.53 -5.49 2.55
C ARG A 604 -32.71 -4.21 2.46
N ASP A 605 -32.39 -3.77 1.25
CA ASP A 605 -31.44 -2.69 0.97
C ASP A 605 -30.04 -3.00 1.58
N LYS A 606 -29.61 -4.25 1.39
CA LYS A 606 -28.34 -4.78 1.93
C LYS A 606 -27.43 -5.41 0.87
N LEU A 607 -27.77 -5.33 -0.41
CA LEU A 607 -26.96 -5.87 -1.51
C LEU A 607 -25.87 -4.86 -1.92
N ARG A 608 -24.93 -4.56 -1.02
CA ARG A 608 -23.85 -3.58 -1.27
C ARG A 608 -23.08 -3.83 -2.56
N PHE A 609 -22.85 -5.11 -2.91
CA PHE A 609 -22.20 -5.48 -4.16
C PHE A 609 -22.88 -4.92 -5.42
N GLN A 610 -24.18 -4.66 -5.40
CA GLN A 610 -24.89 -4.07 -6.54
C GLN A 610 -24.39 -2.66 -6.89
N ASP A 611 -23.97 -1.88 -5.88
CA ASP A 611 -23.83 -0.43 -5.98
C ASP A 611 -22.39 0.06 -5.75
N ASP A 612 -21.46 -0.82 -5.37
CA ASP A 612 -20.07 -0.48 -5.04
C ASP A 612 -19.09 -1.02 -6.11
N PRO A 613 -18.63 -0.17 -7.05
CA PRO A 613 -17.71 -0.58 -8.12
C PRO A 613 -16.36 -1.09 -7.62
N GLU A 614 -15.91 -0.66 -6.42
CA GLU A 614 -14.66 -1.16 -5.85
C GLU A 614 -14.80 -2.64 -5.46
N LEU A 615 -15.99 -3.10 -5.07
CA LEU A 615 -16.23 -4.54 -4.87
C LEU A 615 -16.16 -5.32 -6.18
N HIS A 616 -16.62 -4.75 -7.30
CA HIS A 616 -16.53 -5.42 -8.60
C HIS A 616 -15.06 -5.59 -9.01
N ARG A 617 -14.27 -4.52 -8.84
CA ARG A 617 -12.83 -4.52 -9.11
C ARG A 617 -12.10 -5.53 -8.23
N GLN A 618 -12.39 -5.56 -6.93
CA GLN A 618 -11.79 -6.51 -5.98
C GLN A 618 -12.11 -7.97 -6.32
N LEU A 619 -13.34 -8.27 -6.75
CA LEU A 619 -13.74 -9.61 -7.20
C LEU A 619 -12.98 -10.03 -8.46
N LEU A 620 -12.82 -9.12 -9.43
CA LEU A 620 -12.04 -9.39 -10.64
C LEU A 620 -10.59 -9.79 -10.31
N GLN A 621 -9.99 -9.22 -9.25
CA GLN A 621 -8.64 -9.62 -8.82
C GLN A 621 -8.58 -11.05 -8.30
N GLN A 622 -9.67 -11.63 -7.79
CA GLN A 622 -9.68 -12.98 -7.20
C GLN A 622 -10.00 -14.10 -8.21
N LEU A 623 -10.56 -13.74 -9.37
CA LEU A 623 -11.04 -14.72 -10.36
C LEU A 623 -10.09 -14.81 -11.55
N PRO A 624 -9.79 -15.99 -12.11
CA PRO A 624 -9.06 -16.16 -13.37
C PRO A 624 -9.94 -15.82 -14.59
N THR A 625 -10.38 -14.55 -14.70
CA THR A 625 -11.17 -14.05 -15.84
C THR A 625 -10.57 -12.79 -16.46
N SER A 626 -10.73 -12.59 -17.78
CA SER A 626 -10.29 -11.38 -18.49
C SER A 626 -11.27 -10.23 -18.27
N ARG A 627 -12.56 -10.54 -18.15
CA ARG A 627 -13.63 -9.53 -18.07
C ARG A 627 -14.70 -9.94 -17.07
N LEU A 628 -15.11 -8.98 -16.25
CA LEU A 628 -16.28 -9.07 -15.37
C LEU A 628 -17.29 -8.01 -15.79
N ILE A 629 -18.54 -8.41 -16.00
CA ILE A 629 -19.65 -7.52 -16.31
C ILE A 629 -20.66 -7.66 -15.18
N VAL A 630 -20.94 -6.55 -14.48
CA VAL A 630 -21.96 -6.51 -13.43
C VAL A 630 -23.10 -5.64 -13.91
N THR A 631 -24.31 -6.18 -13.92
CA THR A 631 -25.52 -5.45 -14.27
C THR A 631 -26.43 -5.32 -13.06
N LYS A 632 -27.02 -4.15 -12.90
CA LYS A 632 -27.92 -3.80 -11.81
C LYS A 632 -29.37 -3.84 -12.29
N TYR A 633 -30.20 -4.65 -11.62
CA TYR A 633 -31.65 -4.54 -11.71
C TYR A 633 -32.18 -3.63 -10.61
N LYS A 634 -33.33 -3.02 -10.86
CA LYS A 634 -34.05 -2.26 -9.84
C LYS A 634 -34.54 -3.23 -8.74
N PRO A 635 -34.38 -2.91 -7.45
CA PRO A 635 -35.01 -3.67 -6.38
C PRO A 635 -36.51 -3.84 -6.60
N VAL A 636 -37.04 -5.01 -6.23
CA VAL A 636 -38.45 -5.35 -6.40
C VAL A 636 -39.10 -5.63 -5.05
N GLN A 637 -40.28 -5.04 -4.85
CA GLN A 637 -41.18 -5.35 -3.75
C GLN A 637 -42.46 -5.97 -4.32
N LEU A 638 -42.68 -7.24 -4.00
CA LEU A 638 -43.86 -8.00 -4.40
C LEU A 638 -44.89 -7.92 -3.29
N ASN A 639 -45.88 -7.03 -3.44
CA ASN A 639 -47.00 -6.93 -2.49
C ASN A 639 -47.99 -8.10 -2.61
N GLU A 640 -47.90 -8.82 -3.72
CA GLU A 640 -48.66 -10.03 -4.02
C GLU A 640 -47.72 -11.04 -4.68
N VAL A 641 -47.86 -12.30 -4.30
CA VAL A 641 -47.10 -13.42 -4.84
C VAL A 641 -48.08 -14.50 -5.29
N VAL A 642 -47.91 -14.98 -6.53
CA VAL A 642 -48.67 -16.10 -7.08
C VAL A 642 -47.67 -17.22 -7.41
N LEU A 643 -47.86 -18.38 -6.78
CA LEU A 643 -47.03 -19.56 -7.04
C LEU A 643 -47.47 -20.27 -8.33
N PRO A 644 -46.60 -21.10 -8.94
CA PRO A 644 -46.92 -21.84 -10.18
C PRO A 644 -48.15 -22.75 -10.09
N ASN A 645 -48.51 -23.20 -8.89
CA ASN A 645 -49.71 -24.00 -8.65
C ASN A 645 -51.01 -23.17 -8.55
N GLY A 646 -50.92 -21.83 -8.69
CA GLY A 646 -52.04 -20.90 -8.57
C GLY A 646 -52.33 -20.40 -7.15
N THR A 647 -51.57 -20.82 -6.13
CA THR A 647 -51.70 -20.29 -4.77
C THR A 647 -51.32 -18.81 -4.73
N ARG A 648 -52.21 -17.97 -4.18
CA ARG A 648 -52.03 -16.52 -4.10
C ARG A 648 -51.82 -16.07 -2.65
N TYR A 649 -50.77 -15.30 -2.42
CA TYR A 649 -50.47 -14.66 -1.14
C TYR A 649 -50.46 -13.13 -1.26
N THR A 650 -51.01 -12.45 -0.28
CA THR A 650 -51.02 -10.97 -0.20
C THR A 650 -50.53 -10.41 1.14
N GLN A 651 -50.21 -11.29 2.10
CA GLN A 651 -49.76 -10.88 3.44
C GLN A 651 -48.57 -11.73 3.91
N LYS A 652 -48.72 -13.06 3.90
CA LYS A 652 -47.66 -14.02 4.23
C LYS A 652 -47.87 -15.33 3.48
N SER A 653 -46.80 -16.09 3.29
CA SER A 653 -46.85 -17.48 2.83
C SER A 653 -47.44 -18.40 3.91
N ALA A 654 -48.09 -19.49 3.47
CA ALA A 654 -48.55 -20.57 4.35
C ALA A 654 -47.40 -21.49 4.80
N ASP A 655 -46.26 -21.48 4.09
CA ASP A 655 -45.06 -22.23 4.41
C ASP A 655 -44.21 -21.55 5.50
N SER A 656 -43.23 -22.28 6.04
CA SER A 656 -42.21 -21.75 6.94
C SER A 656 -40.94 -21.38 6.17
N GLY A 657 -40.50 -20.13 6.29
CA GLY A 657 -39.28 -19.65 5.67
C GLY A 657 -38.04 -19.86 6.54
N GLY A 658 -36.86 -19.70 5.93
CA GLY A 658 -35.59 -19.70 6.65
C GLY A 658 -34.42 -19.33 5.72
N GLY A 659 -33.20 -19.46 6.25
CA GLY A 659 -31.97 -19.17 5.51
C GLY A 659 -31.87 -19.94 4.19
N HIS A 660 -32.29 -21.21 4.18
CA HIS A 660 -32.26 -22.11 3.02
C HIS A 660 -33.63 -22.73 2.68
N SER A 661 -34.73 -22.18 3.20
CA SER A 661 -36.06 -22.78 3.05
C SER A 661 -37.16 -21.74 2.79
N GLY A 662 -38.29 -22.21 2.28
CA GLY A 662 -39.50 -21.43 2.02
C GLY A 662 -39.94 -21.47 0.56
N ASP A 663 -41.23 -21.69 0.32
CA ASP A 663 -41.83 -21.74 -1.02
C ASP A 663 -41.49 -20.52 -1.90
N MET A 664 -41.63 -19.29 -1.39
CA MET A 664 -41.31 -18.08 -2.15
C MET A 664 -39.81 -17.94 -2.45
N ARG A 665 -38.93 -18.47 -1.60
CA ARG A 665 -37.47 -18.44 -1.83
C ARG A 665 -37.15 -19.23 -3.10
N GLU A 666 -37.64 -20.45 -3.16
CA GLU A 666 -37.35 -21.35 -4.28
C GLU A 666 -38.12 -20.92 -5.53
N GLN A 667 -39.44 -20.79 -5.44
CA GLN A 667 -40.28 -20.64 -6.63
C GLN A 667 -40.32 -19.22 -7.18
N ILE A 668 -40.02 -18.20 -6.36
CA ILE A 668 -40.09 -16.79 -6.79
C ILE A 668 -38.70 -16.19 -6.92
N ALA A 669 -37.90 -16.17 -5.85
CA ALA A 669 -36.59 -15.52 -5.89
C ALA A 669 -35.61 -16.26 -6.83
N LYS A 670 -35.58 -17.60 -6.77
CA LYS A 670 -34.72 -18.43 -7.62
C LYS A 670 -35.36 -18.71 -8.98
N ASP A 671 -36.46 -19.47 -9.02
CA ASP A 671 -37.01 -19.98 -10.28
C ASP A 671 -37.62 -18.87 -11.16
N LEU A 672 -38.48 -18.01 -10.61
CA LEU A 672 -39.14 -16.97 -11.41
C LEU A 672 -38.17 -15.82 -11.75
N ILE A 673 -37.49 -15.26 -10.76
CA ILE A 673 -36.71 -14.03 -10.94
C ILE A 673 -35.31 -14.34 -11.46
N SER A 674 -34.55 -15.19 -10.77
CA SER A 674 -33.13 -15.39 -11.12
C SER A 674 -32.96 -16.20 -12.40
N ASP A 675 -33.67 -17.32 -12.52
CA ASP A 675 -33.69 -18.06 -13.78
C ASP A 675 -34.43 -17.28 -14.87
N GLY A 676 -35.50 -16.54 -14.55
CA GLY A 676 -36.14 -15.65 -15.51
C GLY A 676 -35.18 -14.62 -16.12
N ILE A 677 -34.35 -13.96 -15.31
CA ILE A 677 -33.31 -13.04 -15.81
C ILE A 677 -32.30 -13.78 -16.69
N ASN A 678 -31.86 -14.97 -16.27
CA ASN A 678 -30.89 -15.76 -17.04
C ASN A 678 -31.46 -16.20 -18.39
N LEU A 679 -32.62 -16.87 -18.37
CA LEU A 679 -33.32 -17.39 -19.53
C LEU A 679 -33.74 -16.29 -20.51
N ALA A 680 -34.16 -15.13 -20.01
CA ALA A 680 -34.48 -13.98 -20.86
C ALA A 680 -33.26 -13.48 -21.64
N ASN A 681 -32.06 -13.47 -21.04
CA ASN A 681 -30.83 -13.13 -21.76
C ASN A 681 -30.45 -14.16 -22.83
N TYR A 682 -30.91 -15.41 -22.69
CA TYR A 682 -30.80 -16.45 -23.71
C TYR A 682 -31.92 -16.44 -24.75
N GLY A 683 -32.91 -15.54 -24.62
CA GLY A 683 -34.05 -15.45 -25.53
C GLY A 683 -35.10 -16.55 -25.30
N ILE A 684 -35.14 -17.16 -24.12
CA ILE A 684 -36.15 -18.16 -23.76
C ILE A 684 -37.37 -17.44 -23.16
N ASN A 685 -38.49 -17.47 -23.89
CA ASN A 685 -39.71 -16.74 -23.51
C ASN A 685 -40.51 -17.40 -22.38
N SER A 686 -40.43 -18.72 -22.22
CA SER A 686 -41.21 -19.50 -21.25
C SER A 686 -40.50 -20.80 -20.89
N SER A 687 -40.59 -21.21 -19.63
CA SER A 687 -40.03 -22.46 -19.10
C SER A 687 -40.89 -22.99 -17.96
N ALA A 688 -40.73 -24.28 -17.62
CA ALA A 688 -41.31 -24.82 -16.40
C ALA A 688 -40.53 -24.35 -15.16
N PRO A 689 -41.15 -24.31 -13.97
CA PRO A 689 -40.41 -24.18 -12.71
C PRO A 689 -39.42 -25.35 -12.57
N ASN A 690 -38.19 -25.09 -12.09
CA ASN A 690 -37.15 -26.11 -11.90
C ASN A 690 -36.73 -26.90 -13.15
N GLU A 691 -36.97 -26.39 -14.36
CA GLU A 691 -36.41 -26.99 -15.57
C GLU A 691 -34.87 -26.88 -15.52
N ASN A 692 -34.14 -27.93 -15.91
CA ASN A 692 -32.67 -27.95 -15.88
C ASN A 692 -32.14 -26.68 -16.54
N SER A 693 -31.53 -25.80 -15.73
CA SER A 693 -31.12 -24.47 -16.15
C SER A 693 -30.14 -24.58 -17.32
N TYR A 694 -30.60 -24.24 -18.51
CA TYR A 694 -29.78 -24.06 -19.69
C TYR A 694 -28.82 -22.90 -19.43
N LEU A 695 -27.54 -23.21 -19.21
CA LEU A 695 -26.48 -22.24 -18.88
C LEU A 695 -25.30 -22.38 -19.85
N PRO A 696 -25.49 -22.01 -21.13
CA PRO A 696 -24.43 -22.06 -22.14
C PRO A 696 -23.31 -21.05 -21.88
N THR A 697 -23.53 -20.06 -21.01
CA THR A 697 -22.55 -19.03 -20.67
C THR A 697 -22.36 -18.93 -19.15
N PRO A 698 -21.18 -18.49 -18.68
CA PRO A 698 -20.92 -18.18 -17.28
C PRO A 698 -21.66 -16.91 -16.86
N GLN A 699 -22.97 -17.05 -16.66
CA GLN A 699 -23.89 -16.01 -16.22
C GLN A 699 -24.51 -16.41 -14.88
N ILE A 700 -24.49 -15.52 -13.90
CA ILE A 700 -24.99 -15.76 -12.56
C ILE A 700 -25.89 -14.60 -12.15
N THR A 701 -27.11 -14.90 -11.72
CA THR A 701 -27.97 -13.92 -11.05
C THR A 701 -27.80 -14.01 -9.54
N ILE A 702 -27.19 -12.96 -8.99
CA ILE A 702 -26.99 -12.75 -7.56
C ILE A 702 -28.20 -11.99 -7.03
N HIS A 703 -28.80 -12.49 -5.95
CA HIS A 703 -29.90 -11.80 -5.30
C HIS A 703 -29.82 -11.83 -3.77
N ASN A 704 -30.29 -10.75 -3.17
CA ASN A 704 -30.78 -10.76 -1.80
C ASN A 704 -32.28 -11.02 -1.84
N ALA A 705 -32.78 -11.85 -0.92
CA ALA A 705 -34.21 -12.09 -0.80
C ALA A 705 -34.67 -12.10 0.67
N ILE A 706 -35.86 -11.55 0.91
CA ILE A 706 -36.55 -11.55 2.19
C ILE A 706 -38.04 -11.78 1.95
N GLY A 707 -38.68 -12.60 2.78
CA GLY A 707 -40.09 -12.94 2.62
C GLY A 707 -40.85 -12.96 3.94
N ASN A 708 -42.16 -12.67 3.90
CA ASN A 708 -43.04 -12.85 5.05
C ASN A 708 -43.71 -14.23 5.01
N TYR A 709 -43.43 -15.07 5.99
CA TYR A 709 -43.85 -16.47 6.09
C TYR A 709 -44.74 -16.71 7.30
N ASN A 710 -45.23 -17.94 7.47
CA ASN A 710 -46.02 -18.29 8.64
C ASN A 710 -45.23 -18.13 9.95
N ASN A 711 -43.91 -18.32 9.90
CA ASN A 711 -42.98 -18.09 11.01
C ASN A 711 -42.36 -16.68 11.01
N GLY A 712 -43.02 -15.70 10.38
CA GLY A 712 -42.60 -14.29 10.36
C GLY A 712 -41.71 -13.93 9.17
N VAL A 713 -41.09 -12.75 9.24
CA VAL A 713 -40.20 -12.26 8.18
C VAL A 713 -38.87 -13.00 8.24
N GLN A 714 -38.49 -13.64 7.13
CA GLN A 714 -37.32 -14.48 7.02
C GLN A 714 -36.39 -13.95 5.93
N VAL A 715 -35.09 -13.91 6.24
CA VAL A 715 -34.03 -13.57 5.29
C VAL A 715 -33.43 -14.84 4.71
N HIS A 716 -33.15 -14.81 3.42
CA HIS A 716 -32.60 -15.92 2.64
C HIS A 716 -31.10 -15.72 2.36
N GLY A 717 -30.32 -16.79 2.29
CA GLY A 717 -28.90 -16.74 1.94
C GLY A 717 -28.25 -18.10 1.69
N TRP A 718 -26.91 -18.11 1.76
CA TRP A 718 -26.03 -19.29 1.85
C TRP A 718 -26.29 -20.36 0.79
N SER A 719 -26.62 -19.96 -0.44
CA SER A 719 -26.85 -20.94 -1.52
C SER A 719 -26.49 -20.39 -2.89
N GLY A 720 -25.81 -21.21 -3.67
CA GLY A 720 -25.42 -20.90 -5.03
C GLY A 720 -25.32 -22.15 -5.89
N GLY A 721 -25.16 -21.92 -7.19
CA GLY A 721 -25.12 -22.96 -8.22
C GLY A 721 -26.18 -22.72 -9.29
N SER A 722 -26.03 -23.39 -10.42
CA SER A 722 -26.99 -23.34 -11.53
C SER A 722 -27.35 -21.91 -11.96
N GLY A 723 -26.35 -21.04 -12.07
CA GLY A 723 -26.49 -19.66 -12.54
C GLY A 723 -27.14 -18.73 -11.51
N LYS A 724 -27.16 -19.09 -10.24
CA LYS A 724 -27.83 -18.35 -9.16
C LYS A 724 -26.96 -18.24 -7.93
N ALA A 725 -27.08 -17.15 -7.18
CA ALA A 725 -26.51 -17.01 -5.85
C ALA A 725 -27.47 -16.22 -4.95
N THR A 726 -28.05 -16.91 -3.96
CA THR A 726 -28.91 -16.33 -2.93
C THR A 726 -28.05 -15.95 -1.73
N LEU A 727 -27.92 -14.66 -1.47
CA LEU A 727 -26.97 -14.12 -0.50
C LEU A 727 -27.66 -13.48 0.70
N TYR A 728 -27.14 -13.79 1.89
CA TYR A 728 -27.39 -13.04 3.12
C TYR A 728 -26.43 -11.84 3.20
N GLU A 729 -25.13 -12.09 3.08
CA GLU A 729 -24.06 -11.10 2.93
C GLU A 729 -23.55 -11.02 1.49
N SER A 730 -23.34 -9.81 0.99
CA SER A 730 -22.86 -9.56 -0.38
C SER A 730 -21.34 -9.42 -0.51
N THR A 731 -20.60 -9.76 0.55
CA THR A 731 -19.13 -9.76 0.60
C THR A 731 -18.62 -10.89 1.50
N GLY A 732 -17.32 -11.09 1.56
CA GLY A 732 -16.69 -12.09 2.42
C GLY A 732 -16.77 -13.49 1.83
N ASN A 733 -16.77 -14.48 2.73
CA ASN A 733 -16.71 -15.87 2.31
C ASN A 733 -18.00 -16.37 1.69
N GLU A 734 -19.17 -15.96 2.17
CA GLU A 734 -20.46 -16.40 1.60
C GLU A 734 -20.52 -16.10 0.10
N PHE A 735 -20.26 -14.85 -0.29
CA PHE A 735 -20.24 -14.47 -1.71
C PHE A 735 -19.30 -15.35 -2.53
N SER A 736 -18.08 -15.57 -2.03
CA SER A 736 -17.05 -16.37 -2.72
C SER A 736 -17.49 -17.84 -2.81
N HIS A 737 -18.03 -18.38 -1.72
CA HIS A 737 -18.53 -19.75 -1.63
C HIS A 737 -19.65 -20.02 -2.63
N GLU A 738 -20.66 -19.15 -2.67
CA GLU A 738 -21.81 -19.32 -3.58
C GLU A 738 -21.42 -19.13 -5.05
N LEU A 739 -20.41 -18.30 -5.35
CA LEU A 739 -19.83 -18.23 -6.69
C LEU A 739 -19.08 -19.51 -7.04
N GLY A 740 -18.32 -20.08 -6.11
CA GLY A 740 -17.63 -21.36 -6.29
C GLY A 740 -18.57 -22.49 -6.71
N HIS A 741 -19.77 -22.56 -6.12
CA HIS A 741 -20.80 -23.51 -6.57
C HIS A 741 -21.25 -23.31 -8.01
N ASN A 742 -21.31 -22.08 -8.51
CA ASN A 742 -21.59 -21.81 -9.92
C ASN A 742 -20.44 -22.23 -10.85
N PHE A 743 -19.22 -22.36 -10.33
CA PHE A 743 -18.08 -22.93 -11.03
C PHE A 743 -17.99 -24.45 -10.90
N GLN A 744 -19.06 -25.10 -10.40
CA GLN A 744 -19.15 -26.55 -10.18
C GLN A 744 -18.17 -27.08 -9.13
N ILE A 745 -17.84 -26.23 -8.15
CA ILE A 745 -16.93 -26.58 -7.06
C ILE A 745 -17.76 -26.92 -5.82
N GLY A 746 -17.53 -28.11 -5.27
CA GLY A 746 -18.17 -28.58 -4.05
C GLY A 746 -17.45 -28.11 -2.78
N HIS A 747 -18.06 -28.34 -1.62
CA HIS A 747 -17.42 -28.10 -0.33
C HIS A 747 -16.14 -28.92 -0.17
N TYR A 748 -15.15 -28.38 0.52
CA TYR A 748 -13.89 -29.06 0.85
C TYR A 748 -13.21 -29.67 -0.39
N HIS A 749 -13.20 -28.92 -1.49
CA HIS A 749 -12.69 -29.37 -2.79
C HIS A 749 -11.26 -29.94 -2.65
N LYS A 750 -11.07 -31.19 -3.09
CA LYS A 750 -9.83 -31.97 -2.98
C LYS A 750 -9.29 -32.14 -1.54
N GLY A 751 -10.17 -32.10 -0.54
CA GLY A 751 -9.81 -32.36 0.85
C GLY A 751 -8.81 -31.35 1.40
N PHE A 752 -7.91 -31.77 2.30
CA PHE A 752 -6.97 -30.85 2.95
C PHE A 752 -6.04 -30.15 1.94
N HIS A 753 -5.55 -30.90 0.95
CA HIS A 753 -4.60 -30.40 -0.05
C HIS A 753 -5.22 -29.46 -1.09
N GLY A 754 -6.55 -29.33 -1.15
CA GLY A 754 -7.22 -28.29 -1.94
C GLY A 754 -7.89 -27.22 -1.08
N GLY A 755 -8.41 -27.59 0.09
CA GLY A 755 -9.19 -26.71 0.97
C GLY A 755 -8.36 -25.84 1.94
N VAL A 756 -7.05 -26.07 2.06
CA VAL A 756 -6.17 -25.30 2.95
C VAL A 756 -5.00 -24.73 2.14
N HIS A 757 -4.72 -23.44 2.32
CA HIS A 757 -3.54 -22.79 1.73
C HIS A 757 -2.26 -23.27 2.41
N ALA A 758 -1.16 -23.35 1.65
CA ALA A 758 0.09 -23.94 2.14
C ALA A 758 1.31 -23.01 2.00
N HIS A 759 2.43 -23.42 2.63
CA HIS A 759 3.75 -22.78 2.48
C HIS A 759 4.27 -22.96 1.06
N ALA A 760 5.18 -22.09 0.61
CA ALA A 760 5.68 -22.06 -0.77
C ALA A 760 6.34 -23.37 -1.27
N ASN A 761 6.79 -24.24 -0.37
CA ASN A 761 7.39 -25.55 -0.70
C ASN A 761 6.39 -26.71 -0.66
N HIS A 762 5.08 -26.43 -0.59
CA HIS A 762 4.02 -27.42 -0.61
C HIS A 762 3.08 -27.17 -1.80
N LYS A 763 2.35 -28.22 -2.22
CA LYS A 763 1.27 -28.11 -3.20
C LYS A 763 0.24 -27.08 -2.73
N ASN A 764 -0.52 -26.51 -3.67
CA ASN A 764 -1.65 -25.62 -3.36
C ASN A 764 -1.21 -24.33 -2.64
N SER A 765 0.01 -23.85 -2.90
CA SER A 765 0.55 -22.61 -2.35
C SER A 765 0.56 -21.49 -3.38
N THR A 766 -0.02 -20.34 -3.04
CA THR A 766 0.08 -19.13 -3.84
C THR A 766 -0.21 -17.91 -3.00
N TRP A 767 0.13 -16.73 -3.50
CA TRP A 767 -0.47 -15.47 -3.04
C TRP A 767 -1.34 -14.89 -4.16
N GLY A 768 -2.39 -14.17 -3.80
CA GLY A 768 -3.17 -13.36 -4.74
C GLY A 768 -2.37 -12.14 -5.21
N TRP A 769 -2.79 -11.52 -6.31
CA TRP A 769 -2.23 -10.24 -6.77
C TRP A 769 -3.35 -9.27 -7.17
N ASP A 770 -3.29 -8.06 -6.63
CA ASP A 770 -4.14 -6.96 -7.06
C ASP A 770 -3.37 -6.14 -8.10
N ALA A 771 -3.78 -6.27 -9.36
CA ALA A 771 -3.08 -5.71 -10.52
C ALA A 771 -3.29 -4.21 -10.72
N ASP A 772 -4.25 -3.60 -10.00
CA ASP A 772 -4.51 -2.15 -10.05
C ASP A 772 -3.79 -1.44 -8.92
N LYS A 773 -3.74 -2.05 -7.73
CA LYS A 773 -2.99 -1.54 -6.57
C LYS A 773 -1.53 -1.98 -6.56
N ASN A 774 -1.16 -2.94 -7.41
CA ASN A 774 0.15 -3.58 -7.48
C ASN A 774 0.66 -4.08 -6.11
N ILE A 775 -0.18 -4.85 -5.41
CA ILE A 775 0.10 -5.45 -4.11
C ILE A 775 -0.20 -6.94 -4.14
N PHE A 776 0.53 -7.72 -3.34
CA PHE A 776 0.19 -9.13 -3.13
C PHE A 776 -0.87 -9.29 -2.02
N ILE A 777 -1.66 -10.35 -2.11
CA ILE A 777 -2.63 -10.76 -1.08
C ILE A 777 -2.13 -12.11 -0.53
N PRO A 778 -1.61 -12.16 0.71
CA PRO A 778 -1.01 -13.38 1.24
C PRO A 778 -2.08 -14.43 1.56
N ASN A 779 -1.64 -15.68 1.62
CA ASN A 779 -2.48 -16.84 1.91
C ASN A 779 -2.44 -17.29 3.37
N PHE A 780 -2.15 -16.35 4.26
CA PHE A 780 -2.19 -16.51 5.72
C PHE A 780 -2.90 -15.31 6.34
N GLU A 781 -3.38 -15.46 7.56
CA GLU A 781 -4.08 -14.39 8.29
C GLU A 781 -3.17 -13.20 8.61
N LYS A 782 -3.74 -11.99 8.59
CA LYS A 782 -3.03 -10.77 9.00
C LYS A 782 -2.57 -10.84 10.46
N GLU A 783 -3.39 -11.41 11.34
CA GLU A 783 -3.11 -11.54 12.77
C GLU A 783 -2.10 -12.67 13.06
N LYS A 784 -1.18 -12.41 14.00
CA LYS A 784 -0.17 -13.39 14.44
C LYS A 784 -0.71 -14.28 15.57
N LYS A 785 -1.59 -15.24 15.26
CA LYS A 785 -2.17 -16.16 16.25
C LYS A 785 -1.29 -17.38 16.56
N ASN A 786 -0.41 -17.74 15.63
CA ASN A 786 0.48 -18.90 15.75
C ASN A 786 -0.26 -20.25 15.91
N GLU A 787 -1.38 -20.42 15.22
CA GLU A 787 -2.23 -21.61 15.30
C GLU A 787 -1.99 -22.56 14.12
N LEU A 788 -2.18 -23.86 14.36
CA LEU A 788 -2.25 -24.88 13.31
C LEU A 788 -3.62 -24.85 12.62
N VAL A 789 -3.65 -25.14 11.33
CA VAL A 789 -4.89 -25.21 10.56
C VAL A 789 -5.20 -26.64 10.17
N TYR A 790 -6.44 -27.04 10.45
CA TYR A 790 -7.04 -28.32 10.07
C TYR A 790 -8.15 -28.06 9.06
N LEU A 791 -8.43 -29.03 8.17
CA LEU A 791 -9.60 -28.91 7.29
C LEU A 791 -10.91 -29.03 8.08
N ASP A 792 -10.97 -30.05 8.95
CA ASP A 792 -12.11 -30.40 9.81
C ASP A 792 -11.70 -30.20 11.28
N ASP A 793 -12.56 -29.53 12.05
CA ASP A 793 -12.29 -29.18 13.45
C ASP A 793 -12.45 -30.40 14.40
N ARG A 794 -12.91 -31.55 13.88
CA ARG A 794 -12.99 -32.82 14.62
C ARG A 794 -11.59 -33.42 14.76
N ASN A 795 -10.98 -33.13 15.91
CA ASN A 795 -9.67 -33.61 16.36
C ASN A 795 -9.58 -35.15 16.31
N THR A 796 -9.11 -35.67 15.17
CA THR A 796 -8.80 -37.09 14.99
C THR A 796 -7.29 -37.24 14.88
N THR A 797 -6.75 -38.26 15.56
CA THR A 797 -5.32 -38.58 15.55
C THR A 797 -4.84 -38.78 14.11
N ASN A 798 -3.79 -38.06 13.70
CA ASN A 798 -3.15 -38.07 12.36
C ASN A 798 -3.84 -37.28 11.23
N GLN A 799 -4.68 -36.28 11.51
CA GLN A 799 -5.12 -35.36 10.46
C GLN A 799 -3.96 -34.51 9.90
N PRO A 800 -3.91 -34.27 8.57
CA PRO A 800 -2.99 -33.30 7.98
C PRO A 800 -3.20 -31.89 8.55
N THR A 801 -2.11 -31.17 8.78
CA THR A 801 -2.14 -29.81 9.34
C THR A 801 -1.25 -28.86 8.56
N ALA A 802 -1.65 -27.59 8.49
CA ALA A 802 -0.82 -26.52 7.97
C ALA A 802 -0.26 -25.73 9.16
N HIS A 803 1.07 -25.64 9.23
CA HIS A 803 1.77 -24.85 10.24
C HIS A 803 1.68 -23.36 9.92
N PRO A 804 1.67 -22.46 10.92
CA PRO A 804 1.69 -21.03 10.68
C PRO A 804 3.01 -20.58 10.03
N TYR A 805 2.97 -19.59 9.15
CA TYR A 805 4.16 -18.93 8.59
C TYR A 805 4.51 -17.69 9.41
N LYS A 806 5.66 -17.66 10.09
CA LYS A 806 6.09 -16.52 10.93
C LYS A 806 4.99 -16.05 11.91
N LYS A 807 4.34 -17.01 12.58
CA LYS A 807 3.21 -16.83 13.50
C LYS A 807 1.87 -16.44 12.84
N HIS A 808 1.82 -16.25 11.52
CA HIS A 808 0.58 -16.06 10.79
C HIS A 808 -0.05 -17.42 10.48
N THR A 809 -1.27 -17.63 10.98
CA THR A 809 -2.07 -18.85 10.71
C THR A 809 -2.40 -18.93 9.22
N MET A 810 -2.29 -20.10 8.59
CA MET A 810 -2.61 -20.26 7.15
C MET A 810 -4.10 -20.04 6.88
N SER A 811 -4.46 -19.58 5.67
CA SER A 811 -5.86 -19.39 5.30
C SER A 811 -6.50 -20.68 4.76
N LYS A 812 -7.83 -20.76 4.80
CA LYS A 812 -8.59 -21.82 4.11
C LYS A 812 -9.16 -21.31 2.78
N ASP A 813 -9.47 -22.24 1.89
CA ASP A 813 -10.18 -21.99 0.63
C ASP A 813 -11.62 -21.46 0.90
N ALA A 814 -12.20 -20.74 -0.07
CA ALA A 814 -13.57 -20.25 0.04
C ALA A 814 -14.62 -21.36 0.23
N MET A 815 -14.37 -22.54 -0.32
CA MET A 815 -15.19 -23.75 -0.21
C MET A 815 -14.92 -24.54 1.07
N SER A 816 -14.04 -24.06 1.95
CA SER A 816 -13.60 -24.74 3.18
C SER A 816 -13.65 -23.82 4.41
N GLY A 817 -14.50 -22.79 4.39
CA GLY A 817 -14.64 -21.84 5.51
C GLY A 817 -13.51 -20.81 5.59
N GLY A 818 -12.94 -20.43 4.45
CA GLY A 818 -11.96 -19.35 4.36
C GLY A 818 -12.52 -17.98 4.74
N LYS A 819 -11.63 -16.98 4.72
CA LYS A 819 -11.99 -15.58 4.95
C LYS A 819 -11.03 -14.66 4.18
N PRO A 820 -11.45 -13.43 3.86
CA PRO A 820 -10.54 -12.44 3.28
C PRO A 820 -9.35 -12.14 4.21
N TYR A 821 -8.17 -11.91 3.63
CA TYR A 821 -6.97 -11.52 4.37
C TYR A 821 -7.19 -10.22 5.19
N ASP A 822 -7.73 -9.21 4.51
CA ASP A 822 -8.11 -7.92 5.08
C ASP A 822 -9.27 -7.36 4.23
N PRO A 823 -10.52 -7.36 4.73
CA PRO A 823 -11.68 -6.88 3.99
C PRO A 823 -11.58 -5.42 3.53
N SER A 824 -10.68 -4.62 4.13
CA SER A 824 -10.43 -3.24 3.71
C SER A 824 -9.58 -3.14 2.44
N ILE A 825 -8.84 -4.20 2.10
CA ILE A 825 -7.98 -4.35 0.92
C ILE A 825 -8.71 -5.09 -0.21
N ASN A 826 -9.26 -6.27 0.12
CA ASN A 826 -10.08 -7.08 -0.76
C ASN A 826 -11.15 -7.78 0.07
N ALA A 827 -12.41 -7.57 -0.26
CA ALA A 827 -13.56 -8.04 0.51
C ALA A 827 -13.90 -9.52 0.26
N PHE A 828 -13.20 -10.23 -0.62
CA PHE A 828 -13.49 -11.61 -1.00
C PHE A 828 -12.41 -12.59 -0.53
N THR A 829 -12.80 -13.84 -0.30
CA THR A 829 -11.87 -14.89 0.12
C THR A 829 -10.99 -15.30 -1.05
N LEU A 830 -9.69 -15.42 -0.82
CA LEU A 830 -8.74 -15.95 -1.81
C LEU A 830 -8.96 -17.45 -2.00
N TYR A 831 -9.34 -17.85 -3.22
CA TYR A 831 -9.38 -19.25 -3.62
C TYR A 831 -7.98 -19.88 -3.60
N THR A 832 -7.90 -21.17 -3.30
CA THR A 832 -6.66 -21.92 -3.43
C THR A 832 -6.33 -22.24 -4.90
N PRO A 833 -5.06 -22.51 -5.24
CA PRO A 833 -4.66 -22.93 -6.59
C PRO A 833 -5.46 -24.11 -7.16
N ALA A 834 -5.89 -25.03 -6.30
CA ALA A 834 -6.69 -26.17 -6.69
C ALA A 834 -8.13 -25.84 -7.09
N THR A 835 -8.66 -24.72 -6.60
CA THR A 835 -10.01 -24.19 -6.85
C THR A 835 -10.02 -23.23 -8.06
N MET A 836 -8.93 -22.49 -8.26
CA MET A 836 -8.71 -21.63 -9.43
C MET A 836 -8.35 -22.43 -10.69
#